data_AF-A0A084VG17-F1
#
_entry.id   AF-A0A084VG17-F1
#
_cell.length_a   1.000
_cell.length_b   1.000
_cell.length_c   1.000
_cell.angle_alpha   90.00
_cell.angle_beta   90.00
_cell.angle_gamma   90.00
#
_symmetry.space_group_name_H-M   'P 1'
#
loop_
_entity.id
_entity.type
_entity.pdbx_description
1 polymer ?
#
loop_
_entity_poly.entity_id
_entity_poly.type
_entity_poly.pdbx_seq_one_letter_code
_entity_poly.pdbx_strand_id
1 'polypeptide(L)'
;MAHKLSGFVYLVLILLTPSVVEMRSFSIDYDNNTFLMDGVPFQYVAGSFHYFRALPQMWQPILRSMRAAGLTAVTTYVEWSLHNPKENVYTWDGMADIEHFIELAAQEDLYVILRPGPYICAERDMGGFPAWLLHKYPGIQLRTNDVAYLREVRSWYAQLLSRLERFMYGHGGPILLVQVENEYGSYFACDHKYLNWLRDETEDEISGFWSQLRKTQPKGPLVNAEYYPGWLTHWQEPHMARTDIKSVVDSLDYMLRNKVNVNIYMFYGGTNYGYTAGANAIGAGKYAADITSYDYDAPLSECGEPTDKYFAIRDTILKYFPTPNVSTPTKEIKMELPSINVTRLGSLLDPPVLQHLSQQIVTNKEPMTFEALNQVSGLVLYETLLPEDIKTDPYKLTVEEVHDRGYVFVDRKFIGVLSRENLINTLPIGLDAGRTLQIVVENQGRINFGISNDFKGIVGKVFINTRELVNWTMYAMPLEQFHPIKQLIMEHQKVASRKKIADVGKGVTPIYIEWSLHEPFPGQYRWDGIADLEKFIETAQSENLYVILRPGPYICAERDMGGFPHWLLTKYPAVKLRTYDIDYLKEVQKWYSTLMPRVERFLYGNGGPVIMVSIENEYGSFHACDRLYMQYMKNLTVHFVEDKAVLFTNDGPELLECGSIPGILPTLDFGITNNPDVFWKRLRKYLPKGPLVNAEYYPGWLTHWMEPTARVDADMVVSSLRLMLNQKANVNFYMFFGGTNFGFTAGANDVGPGKYSADITSYDYDAPLDEAGDPTPKYFAIRKALIEYFGDPGVPAPEKLPKMSLDTVWLERRGSLISKHGRKMLAKRMVAAPKPVSFEALNQHSGFLLYETSLPEGLNRDPYTLTVEHLHDRAYVHVDDVFQGILSRETNVSSLPLSVGLGTKLQLLVESQGRINYNIPNDFKGILGSVTVDGKPLNNWTITCFPLDSYQYMENFLNQLSNAEDDDLSDAAAQIYYGTFMLSNETIYDTYLYPSEWGKGLVFINGFNLGRYWPLAGPQITLYVPRHILTKGSNHIVMIEYQKKIQYPYVQFIDKPIFN
;
A
#
# COMPACT_ATOMS: atom_id res chain seq x y z
N MET A 1 61.13 -51.20 21.83
CA MET A 1 61.32 -51.97 20.57
C MET A 1 59.95 -52.38 20.06
N ALA A 2 59.47 -52.12 18.85
CA ALA A 2 59.88 -51.26 17.75
C ALA A 2 58.65 -50.99 16.86
N HIS A 3 58.44 -49.72 16.51
CA HIS A 3 57.89 -49.12 15.27
C HIS A 3 56.52 -49.43 14.60
N LYS A 4 55.83 -48.28 14.34
CA LYS A 4 55.04 -47.82 13.17
C LYS A 4 53.57 -48.26 13.03
N LEU A 5 52.62 -47.30 12.98
CA LEU A 5 52.16 -46.64 11.75
C LEU A 5 51.25 -45.40 12.02
N SER A 6 51.15 -44.55 11.00
CA SER A 6 50.62 -43.18 10.86
C SER A 6 49.13 -42.94 11.12
N GLY A 7 48.78 -41.72 11.58
CA GLY A 7 47.44 -41.12 11.52
C GLY A 7 47.34 -39.80 12.29
N PHE A 8 47.76 -38.68 11.69
CA PHE A 8 47.86 -37.35 12.32
C PHE A 8 46.50 -36.65 12.48
N VAL A 9 46.23 -36.19 13.70
CA VAL A 9 45.22 -35.19 14.08
C VAL A 9 45.95 -33.84 14.12
N TYR A 10 45.47 -32.83 13.38
CA TYR A 10 46.00 -31.47 13.49
C TYR A 10 45.08 -30.61 14.38
N LEU A 11 45.62 -30.32 15.56
CA LEU A 11 45.22 -29.25 16.47
C LEU A 11 45.81 -27.94 15.91
N VAL A 12 44.98 -26.98 15.51
CA VAL A 12 45.47 -25.66 15.06
C VAL A 12 45.54 -24.72 16.27
N LEU A 13 46.78 -24.37 16.64
CA LEU A 13 47.09 -23.29 17.57
C LEU A 13 46.84 -21.93 16.92
N ILE A 14 46.15 -21.06 17.66
CA ILE A 14 46.00 -19.63 17.40
C ILE A 14 47.37 -18.95 17.57
N LEU A 15 47.90 -18.37 16.49
CA LEU A 15 48.96 -17.37 16.53
C LEU A 15 48.33 -16.00 16.31
N LEU A 16 48.21 -15.22 17.38
CA LEU A 16 47.93 -13.79 17.34
C LEU A 16 49.18 -13.07 16.81
N THR A 17 49.17 -12.69 15.54
CA THR A 17 49.99 -11.57 15.07
C THR A 17 49.23 -10.27 15.39
N PRO A 18 49.88 -9.23 15.93
CA PRO A 18 49.26 -7.93 16.04
C PRO A 18 49.11 -7.39 14.62
N SER A 19 47.87 -7.31 14.13
CA SER A 19 47.54 -6.51 12.95
C SER A 19 47.97 -5.08 13.25
N VAL A 20 49.03 -4.63 12.58
CA VAL A 20 49.32 -3.21 12.44
C VAL A 20 48.07 -2.61 11.81
N VAL A 21 47.31 -1.84 12.59
CA VAL A 21 46.24 -1.02 12.05
C VAL A 21 46.95 0.00 11.16
N GLU A 22 46.93 -0.21 9.85
CA GLU A 22 47.34 0.83 8.89
C GLU A 22 46.46 2.05 9.17
N MET A 23 47.05 3.10 9.74
CA MET A 23 46.33 4.35 10.01
C MET A 23 45.99 4.99 8.67
N ARG A 24 44.72 4.93 8.29
CA ARG A 24 44.20 5.65 7.13
C ARG A 24 44.45 7.15 7.32
N SER A 25 45.14 7.78 6.38
CA SER A 25 45.48 9.20 6.44
C SER A 25 45.35 9.88 5.08
N PHE A 26 44.81 11.09 5.08
CA PHE A 26 44.75 11.94 3.90
C PHE A 26 45.42 13.28 4.23
N SER A 27 46.51 13.60 3.55
CA SER A 27 47.36 14.75 3.88
C SER A 27 47.85 15.47 2.62
N ILE A 28 48.45 16.64 2.81
CA ILE A 28 49.02 17.44 1.72
C ILE A 28 50.53 17.36 1.78
N ASP A 29 51.15 16.92 0.69
CA ASP A 29 52.58 17.10 0.45
C ASP A 29 52.79 18.43 -0.28
N TYR A 30 53.12 19.45 0.50
CA TYR A 30 53.39 20.80 0.00
C TYR A 30 54.65 20.87 -0.86
N ASP A 31 55.63 19.99 -0.65
CA ASP A 31 56.89 20.02 -1.41
C ASP A 31 56.71 19.41 -2.80
N ASN A 32 55.92 18.34 -2.91
CA ASN A 32 55.63 17.67 -4.18
C ASN A 32 54.31 18.12 -4.84
N ASN A 33 53.61 19.09 -4.23
CA ASN A 33 52.35 19.65 -4.75
C ASN A 33 51.28 18.59 -5.03
N THR A 34 51.13 17.60 -4.15
CA THR A 34 50.21 16.47 -4.34
C THR A 34 49.47 16.14 -3.04
N PHE A 35 48.31 15.48 -3.16
CA PHE A 35 47.71 14.85 -1.99
C PHE A 35 48.41 13.53 -1.72
N LEU A 36 48.50 13.14 -0.45
CA LEU A 36 48.91 11.79 -0.07
C LEU A 36 47.71 11.06 0.54
N MET A 37 47.35 9.93 -0.04
CA MET A 37 46.42 8.97 0.52
C MET A 37 47.23 7.80 1.06
N ASP A 38 47.18 7.59 2.37
CA ASP A 38 47.97 6.59 3.09
C ASP A 38 49.47 6.67 2.80
N GLY A 39 49.98 7.91 2.65
CA GLY A 39 51.38 8.20 2.34
C GLY A 39 51.74 8.10 0.85
N VAL A 40 50.81 7.75 -0.03
CA VAL A 40 51.04 7.59 -1.48
C VAL A 40 50.44 8.77 -2.26
N PRO A 41 51.14 9.34 -3.28
CA PRO A 41 50.59 10.39 -4.13
C PRO A 41 49.23 10.05 -4.72
N PHE A 42 48.28 10.96 -4.56
CA PHE A 42 46.88 10.80 -4.92
C PHE A 42 46.38 12.00 -5.71
N GLN A 43 45.59 11.71 -6.74
CA GLN A 43 44.85 12.70 -7.52
C GLN A 43 43.40 12.20 -7.64
N TYR A 44 42.43 13.09 -7.45
CA TYR A 44 41.03 12.78 -7.68
C TYR A 44 40.47 13.51 -8.89
N VAL A 45 39.46 12.87 -9.49
CA VAL A 45 38.46 13.50 -10.34
C VAL A 45 37.11 13.25 -9.68
N ALA A 46 36.38 14.33 -9.45
CA ALA A 46 35.10 14.34 -8.76
C ALA A 46 33.99 14.90 -9.65
N GLY A 47 32.75 14.56 -9.33
CA GLY A 47 31.56 15.17 -9.90
C GLY A 47 30.58 15.58 -8.82
N SER A 48 29.85 16.66 -9.04
CA SER A 48 28.86 17.14 -8.07
C SER A 48 27.53 16.45 -8.29
N PHE A 49 27.03 15.82 -7.22
CA PHE A 49 25.69 15.26 -7.12
C PHE A 49 25.13 15.60 -5.73
N HIS A 50 24.10 16.43 -5.72
CA HIS A 50 23.38 16.81 -4.51
C HIS A 50 22.21 15.87 -4.27
N TYR A 51 22.27 15.12 -3.17
CA TYR A 51 21.31 14.05 -2.86
C TYR A 51 19.86 14.57 -2.80
N PHE A 52 19.66 15.82 -2.39
CA PHE A 52 18.35 16.48 -2.33
C PHE A 52 17.76 16.87 -3.71
N ARG A 53 18.47 16.61 -4.81
CA ARG A 53 18.01 16.86 -6.20
C ARG A 53 17.49 15.61 -6.92
N ALA A 54 17.58 14.44 -6.28
CA ALA A 54 17.07 13.17 -6.79
C ALA A 54 16.38 12.39 -5.67
N LEU A 55 15.37 11.59 -6.00
CA LEU A 55 14.75 10.70 -5.02
C LEU A 55 15.74 9.61 -4.55
N PRO A 56 15.66 9.12 -3.31
CA PRO A 56 16.63 8.15 -2.77
C PRO A 56 16.85 6.90 -3.62
N GLN A 57 15.80 6.44 -4.29
CA GLN A 57 15.84 5.27 -5.18
C GLN A 57 16.76 5.48 -6.40
N MET A 58 17.01 6.73 -6.79
CA MET A 58 17.86 7.09 -7.93
C MET A 58 19.32 7.34 -7.53
N TRP A 59 19.63 7.46 -6.23
CA TRP A 59 20.99 7.81 -5.78
C TRP A 59 22.03 6.79 -6.23
N GLN A 60 21.79 5.50 -5.96
CA GLN A 60 22.74 4.44 -6.31
C GLN A 60 22.95 4.32 -7.83
N PRO A 61 21.91 4.28 -8.70
CA PRO A 61 22.10 4.30 -10.14
C PRO A 61 22.89 5.50 -10.66
N ILE A 62 22.67 6.70 -10.12
CA ILE A 62 23.40 7.91 -10.51
C ILE A 62 24.86 7.82 -10.04
N LEU A 63 25.12 7.42 -8.80
CA LEU A 63 26.48 7.22 -8.27
C LEU A 63 27.25 6.17 -9.08
N ARG A 64 26.58 5.07 -9.47
CA ARG A 64 27.15 4.06 -10.36
C ARG A 64 27.52 4.64 -11.72
N SER A 65 26.68 5.50 -12.27
CA SER A 65 26.93 6.19 -13.54
C SER A 65 28.11 7.16 -13.42
N MET A 66 28.20 7.89 -12.32
CA MET A 66 29.36 8.73 -11.98
C MET A 66 30.65 7.90 -11.90
N ARG A 67 30.61 6.75 -11.21
CA ARG A 67 31.75 5.84 -11.16
C ARG A 67 32.11 5.34 -12.55
N ALA A 68 31.13 4.90 -13.35
CA ALA A 68 31.36 4.41 -14.72
C ALA A 68 31.96 5.45 -15.68
N ALA A 69 31.81 6.75 -15.38
CA ALA A 69 32.47 7.84 -16.11
C ALA A 69 33.97 7.99 -15.80
N GLY A 70 34.48 7.26 -14.81
CA GLY A 70 35.87 7.37 -14.34
C GLY A 70 36.02 8.27 -13.11
N LEU A 71 34.93 8.76 -12.51
CA LEU A 71 35.01 9.56 -11.29
C LEU A 71 35.52 8.72 -10.11
N THR A 72 36.36 9.30 -9.28
CA THR A 72 36.93 8.70 -8.07
C THR A 72 36.26 9.23 -6.79
N ALA A 73 35.56 10.35 -6.90
CA ALA A 73 34.86 10.97 -5.78
C ALA A 73 33.55 11.61 -6.23
N VAL A 74 32.62 11.75 -5.29
CA VAL A 74 31.40 12.53 -5.42
C VAL A 74 31.45 13.73 -4.48
N THR A 75 31.03 14.88 -4.97
CA THR A 75 30.91 16.11 -4.18
C THR A 75 29.44 16.37 -3.87
N THR A 76 29.12 16.66 -2.61
CA THR A 76 27.74 16.98 -2.24
C THR A 76 27.65 18.11 -1.20
N TYR A 77 26.70 19.02 -1.40
CA TYR A 77 26.30 20.00 -0.39
C TYR A 77 25.38 19.36 0.64
N VAL A 78 25.34 19.93 1.85
CA VAL A 78 24.34 19.59 2.87
C VAL A 78 23.42 20.78 3.08
N GLU A 79 22.15 20.62 2.75
CA GLU A 79 21.17 21.69 2.83
C GLU A 79 20.61 21.83 4.26
N TRP A 80 20.94 22.93 4.93
CA TRP A 80 20.49 23.16 6.31
C TRP A 80 18.97 23.29 6.40
N SER A 81 18.31 24.01 5.49
CA SER A 81 16.84 24.13 5.47
C SER A 81 16.12 22.78 5.34
N LEU A 82 16.64 21.83 4.55
CA LEU A 82 16.08 20.49 4.41
C LEU A 82 16.19 19.69 5.71
N HIS A 83 17.35 19.75 6.35
CA HIS A 83 17.60 19.02 7.59
C HIS A 83 17.03 19.70 8.83
N ASN A 84 16.73 20.99 8.77
CA ASN A 84 16.20 21.77 9.88
C ASN A 84 15.07 22.72 9.43
N PRO A 85 13.96 22.17 8.91
CA PRO A 85 12.91 22.94 8.26
C PRO A 85 12.15 23.88 9.20
N LYS A 86 12.15 23.58 10.50
CA LYS A 86 11.60 24.43 11.57
C LYS A 86 12.57 24.50 12.73
N GLU A 87 12.49 25.58 13.50
CA GLU A 87 13.34 25.77 14.68
C GLU A 87 13.32 24.53 15.59
N ASN A 88 14.51 23.98 15.91
CA ASN A 88 14.70 22.79 16.73
C ASN A 88 14.07 21.47 16.23
N VAL A 89 13.60 21.42 14.97
CA VAL A 89 13.09 20.19 14.33
C VAL A 89 14.09 19.73 13.28
N TYR A 90 14.66 18.53 13.47
CA TYR A 90 15.65 17.97 12.55
C TYR A 90 15.14 16.71 11.84
N THR A 91 15.48 16.58 10.55
CA THR A 91 15.09 15.46 9.68
C THR A 91 16.35 14.79 9.12
N TRP A 92 16.34 13.45 9.08
CA TRP A 92 17.48 12.62 8.66
C TRP A 92 17.06 11.39 7.83
N ASP A 93 15.81 11.35 7.36
CA ASP A 93 15.23 10.25 6.60
C ASP A 93 14.76 10.72 5.21
N GLY A 94 14.40 9.76 4.35
CA GLY A 94 13.92 10.06 3.00
C GLY A 94 14.95 10.85 2.19
N MET A 95 14.55 12.00 1.63
CA MET A 95 15.48 12.87 0.90
C MET A 95 16.56 13.49 1.81
N ALA A 96 16.38 13.52 3.13
CA ALA A 96 17.35 14.05 4.09
C ALA A 96 18.30 12.97 4.64
N ASP A 97 18.29 11.75 4.10
CA ASP A 97 19.15 10.65 4.57
C ASP A 97 20.56 10.73 3.96
N ILE A 98 21.36 11.67 4.46
CA ILE A 98 22.74 11.88 4.03
C ILE A 98 23.68 10.72 4.41
N GLU A 99 23.41 10.03 5.53
CA GLU A 99 24.22 8.89 5.95
C GLU A 99 24.10 7.76 4.93
N HIS A 100 22.87 7.44 4.51
CA HIS A 100 22.63 6.45 3.46
C HIS A 100 23.25 6.85 2.11
N PHE A 101 23.15 8.14 1.72
CA PHE A 101 23.80 8.62 0.51
C PHE A 101 25.33 8.41 0.52
N ILE A 102 25.98 8.69 1.65
CA ILE A 102 27.43 8.49 1.81
C ILE A 102 27.78 7.00 1.79
N GLU A 103 26.95 6.14 2.40
CA GLU A 103 27.11 4.68 2.36
C GLU A 103 27.01 4.15 0.93
N LEU A 104 26.04 4.62 0.14
CA LEU A 104 25.91 4.26 -1.27
C LEU A 104 27.10 4.73 -2.10
N ALA A 105 27.61 5.94 -1.85
CA ALA A 105 28.81 6.44 -2.53
C ALA A 105 30.01 5.51 -2.27
N ALA A 106 30.21 5.09 -1.02
CA ALA A 106 31.25 4.13 -0.67
C ALA A 106 31.05 2.76 -1.34
N GLN A 107 29.80 2.26 -1.42
CA GLN A 107 29.47 1.00 -2.09
C GLN A 107 29.76 1.03 -3.60
N GLU A 108 29.60 2.19 -4.25
CA GLU A 108 29.91 2.39 -5.66
C GLU A 108 31.38 2.82 -5.89
N ASP A 109 32.27 2.59 -4.91
CA ASP A 109 33.71 2.86 -5.01
C ASP A 109 34.03 4.36 -5.26
N LEU A 110 33.27 5.25 -4.62
CA LEU A 110 33.48 6.69 -4.65
C LEU A 110 33.86 7.23 -3.26
N TYR A 111 34.89 8.06 -3.23
CA TYR A 111 35.16 8.92 -2.09
C TYR A 111 34.17 10.09 -2.01
N VAL A 112 34.07 10.75 -0.87
CA VAL A 112 33.15 11.88 -0.67
C VAL A 112 33.92 13.17 -0.39
N ILE A 113 33.55 14.24 -1.09
CA ILE A 113 33.91 15.62 -0.77
C ILE A 113 32.65 16.28 -0.21
N LEU A 114 32.63 16.49 1.11
CA LEU A 114 31.47 17.00 1.82
C LEU A 114 31.51 18.54 1.87
N ARG A 115 30.40 19.20 1.54
CA ARG A 115 30.28 20.66 1.62
C ARG A 115 29.12 21.03 2.58
N PRO A 116 29.35 21.01 3.91
CA PRO A 116 28.32 21.06 4.95
C PRO A 116 27.53 22.37 5.12
N GLY A 117 27.83 23.43 4.36
CA GLY A 117 27.24 24.76 4.57
C GLY A 117 28.04 25.60 5.57
N PRO A 118 27.44 26.52 6.35
CA PRO A 118 26.00 26.67 6.54
C PRO A 118 25.29 27.36 5.37
N TYR A 119 26.03 28.07 4.50
CA TYR A 119 25.53 28.57 3.21
C TYR A 119 26.06 27.67 2.09
N ILE A 120 25.18 27.17 1.24
CA ILE A 120 25.56 26.29 0.13
C ILE A 120 25.35 26.92 -1.24
N CYS A 121 24.66 28.06 -1.31
CA CYS A 121 24.12 28.56 -2.58
C CYS A 121 23.28 27.46 -3.25
N ALA A 122 23.85 26.82 -4.27
CA ALA A 122 23.28 25.71 -5.02
C ALA A 122 21.90 26.03 -5.62
N GLU A 123 21.60 27.31 -5.86
CA GLU A 123 20.33 27.79 -6.42
C GLU A 123 19.13 27.27 -5.60
N ARG A 124 19.35 27.13 -4.29
CA ARG A 124 18.34 26.80 -3.29
C ARG A 124 17.76 28.07 -2.70
N ASP A 125 16.49 28.04 -2.33
CA ASP A 125 15.85 29.13 -1.58
C ASP A 125 16.76 29.61 -0.45
N MET A 126 17.09 30.90 -0.46
CA MET A 126 17.91 31.55 0.56
C MET A 126 19.31 30.94 0.72
N GLY A 127 19.83 30.27 -0.31
CA GLY A 127 21.13 29.62 -0.33
C GLY A 127 21.23 28.39 0.58
N GLY A 128 20.09 27.76 0.87
CA GLY A 128 19.97 26.59 1.75
C GLY A 128 19.85 26.91 3.24
N PHE A 129 19.71 28.19 3.59
CA PHE A 129 19.41 28.59 4.97
C PHE A 129 17.95 28.30 5.33
N PRO A 130 17.66 27.89 6.58
CA PRO A 130 16.28 27.83 7.04
C PRO A 130 15.66 29.23 7.16
N ALA A 131 14.56 29.48 6.44
CA ALA A 131 13.87 30.78 6.45
C ALA A 131 13.32 31.19 7.82
N TRP A 132 13.09 30.24 8.74
CA TRP A 132 12.67 30.54 10.11
C TRP A 132 13.71 31.39 10.88
N LEU A 133 14.97 31.45 10.42
CA LEU A 133 15.97 32.39 10.94
C LEU A 133 15.52 33.85 10.83
N LEU A 134 14.88 34.23 9.72
CA LEU A 134 14.35 35.58 9.51
C LEU A 134 13.13 35.87 10.39
N HIS A 135 12.32 34.85 10.70
CA HIS A 135 11.21 34.98 11.63
C HIS A 135 11.69 35.18 13.07
N LYS A 136 12.61 34.31 13.52
CA LYS A 136 13.16 34.32 14.88
C LYS A 136 14.00 35.57 15.15
N TYR A 137 14.75 36.02 14.14
CA TYR A 137 15.66 37.15 14.23
C TYR A 137 15.49 38.08 13.01
N PRO A 138 14.48 38.97 12.99
CA PRO A 138 14.22 39.84 11.83
C PRO A 138 15.39 40.74 11.40
N GLY A 139 16.32 41.03 12.31
CA GLY A 139 17.53 41.81 12.05
C GLY A 139 18.81 41.01 11.83
N ILE A 140 18.72 39.67 11.74
CA ILE A 140 19.90 38.78 11.65
C ILE A 140 20.77 39.13 10.45
N GLN A 141 22.07 39.23 10.67
CA GLN A 141 23.02 39.42 9.57
C GLN A 141 23.63 38.06 9.19
N LEU A 142 23.01 37.38 8.22
CA LEU A 142 23.48 36.08 7.75
C LEU A 142 24.86 36.18 7.10
N ARG A 143 25.66 35.11 7.23
CA ARG A 143 27.04 35.06 6.76
C ARG A 143 27.91 36.17 7.35
N THR A 144 27.67 36.55 8.61
CA THR A 144 28.50 37.54 9.35
C THR A 144 28.88 37.01 10.75
N ASN A 145 29.48 37.84 11.60
CA ASN A 145 29.78 37.51 13.00
C ASN A 145 28.62 37.80 13.97
N ASP A 146 27.40 38.00 13.45
CA ASP A 146 26.19 38.13 14.26
C ASP A 146 26.06 36.99 15.28
N VAL A 147 25.87 37.35 16.55
CA VAL A 147 25.87 36.40 17.67
C VAL A 147 24.70 35.40 17.55
N ALA A 148 23.54 35.85 17.06
CA ALA A 148 22.40 34.97 16.84
C ALA A 148 22.69 33.99 15.71
N TYR A 149 23.26 34.45 14.59
CA TYR A 149 23.65 33.59 13.48
C TYR A 149 24.68 32.54 13.89
N LEU A 150 25.78 32.96 14.52
CA LEU A 150 26.85 32.04 14.95
C LEU A 150 26.35 30.99 15.96
N ARG A 151 25.39 31.35 16.81
CA ARG A 151 24.75 30.41 17.73
C ARG A 151 23.99 29.32 16.97
N GLU A 152 23.18 29.69 15.99
CA GLU A 152 22.39 28.72 15.22
C GLU A 152 23.30 27.84 14.33
N VAL A 153 24.35 28.40 13.72
CA VAL A 153 25.35 27.62 12.96
C VAL A 153 26.06 26.61 13.86
N ARG A 154 26.46 27.00 15.08
CA ARG A 154 27.08 26.08 16.04
C ARG A 154 26.14 24.92 16.38
N SER A 155 24.87 25.20 16.63
CA SER A 155 23.86 24.17 16.90
C SER A 155 23.69 23.23 15.71
N TRP A 156 23.60 23.77 14.50
CA TRP A 156 23.51 23.00 13.26
C TRP A 156 24.70 22.06 13.08
N TYR A 157 25.92 22.58 13.20
CA TYR A 157 27.14 21.78 13.06
C TYR A 157 27.26 20.69 14.12
N ALA A 158 26.84 20.95 15.36
CA ALA A 158 26.83 19.92 16.40
C ALA A 158 25.91 18.74 16.01
N GLN A 159 24.76 19.01 15.39
CA GLN A 159 23.85 17.97 14.91
C GLN A 159 24.40 17.24 13.69
N LEU A 160 24.89 17.97 12.68
CA LEU A 160 25.38 17.37 11.44
C LEU A 160 26.67 16.57 11.64
N LEU A 161 27.69 17.19 12.25
CA LEU A 161 29.03 16.59 12.30
C LEU A 161 29.10 15.39 13.25
N SER A 162 28.30 15.36 14.31
CA SER A 162 28.25 14.19 15.22
C SER A 162 27.77 12.92 14.52
N ARG A 163 26.93 13.03 13.48
CA ARG A 163 26.51 11.92 12.64
C ARG A 163 27.56 11.53 11.61
N LEU A 164 28.24 12.53 11.05
CA LEU A 164 29.19 12.34 9.96
C LEU A 164 30.60 11.94 10.42
N GLU A 165 30.90 12.01 11.71
CA GLU A 165 32.21 11.70 12.28
C GLU A 165 32.71 10.30 11.89
N ARG A 166 31.84 9.28 11.88
CA ARG A 166 32.21 7.91 11.50
C ARG A 166 32.60 7.77 10.02
N PHE A 167 32.14 8.70 9.17
CA PHE A 167 32.39 8.67 7.74
C PHE A 167 33.69 9.39 7.34
N MET A 168 34.39 10.01 8.29
CA MET A 168 35.70 10.62 8.04
C MET A 168 36.72 9.56 7.63
N TYR A 169 37.56 9.86 6.64
CA TYR A 169 38.56 8.92 6.13
C TYR A 169 39.47 8.36 7.23
N GLY A 170 39.95 9.24 8.13
CA GLY A 170 40.77 8.83 9.28
C GLY A 170 40.04 7.95 10.31
N HIS A 171 38.71 7.90 10.27
CA HIS A 171 37.87 7.02 11.11
C HIS A 171 37.38 5.78 10.34
N GLY A 172 37.88 5.54 9.12
CA GLY A 172 37.51 4.39 8.30
C GLY A 172 36.42 4.64 7.27
N GLY A 173 35.91 5.86 7.14
CA GLY A 173 34.88 6.21 6.15
C GLY A 173 35.39 6.74 4.80
N PRO A 174 34.50 7.22 3.92
CA PRO A 174 34.84 7.69 2.57
C PRO A 174 35.09 9.21 2.45
N ILE A 175 34.84 10.03 3.48
CA ILE A 175 34.95 11.49 3.38
C ILE A 175 36.42 11.93 3.42
N LEU A 176 36.92 12.47 2.31
CA LEU A 176 38.30 12.94 2.16
C LEU A 176 38.49 14.41 2.50
N LEU A 177 37.54 15.24 2.08
CA LEU A 177 37.61 16.70 2.15
C LEU A 177 36.30 17.25 2.68
N VAL A 178 36.38 18.30 3.49
CA VAL A 178 35.23 19.04 4.01
C VAL A 178 35.42 20.52 3.67
N GLN A 179 34.51 21.11 2.89
CA GLN A 179 34.54 22.54 2.58
C GLN A 179 33.92 23.35 3.73
N VAL A 180 34.63 24.35 4.22
CA VAL A 180 34.19 25.13 5.40
C VAL A 180 33.15 26.20 5.07
N GLU A 181 33.17 26.78 3.87
CA GLU A 181 32.25 27.83 3.41
C GLU A 181 32.22 27.91 1.88
N ASN A 182 31.10 28.34 1.28
CA ASN A 182 30.94 28.44 -0.17
C ASN A 182 31.07 29.88 -0.70
N GLU A 183 31.99 30.13 -1.64
CA GLU A 183 32.11 31.38 -2.43
C GLU A 183 32.04 32.72 -1.65
N TYR A 184 32.55 32.78 -0.41
CA TYR A 184 32.44 34.00 0.43
C TYR A 184 33.07 35.26 -0.19
N GLY A 185 34.06 35.10 -1.08
CA GLY A 185 34.71 36.22 -1.79
C GLY A 185 33.75 37.02 -2.69
N SER A 186 32.60 36.47 -3.06
CA SER A 186 31.58 37.12 -3.90
C SER A 186 30.51 37.89 -3.10
N TYR A 187 30.64 37.97 -1.77
CA TYR A 187 29.64 38.57 -0.86
C TYR A 187 29.93 40.04 -0.50
N PHE A 188 28.88 40.88 -0.46
CA PHE A 188 28.98 42.35 -0.39
C PHE A 188 29.58 42.94 0.90
N ALA A 189 29.61 42.18 2.01
CA ALA A 189 30.01 42.69 3.33
C ALA A 189 31.48 43.14 3.41
N CYS A 190 32.32 42.67 2.47
CA CYS A 190 33.64 43.21 2.17
C CYS A 190 34.43 43.76 3.38
N ASP A 191 34.76 42.92 4.37
CA ASP A 191 35.66 43.31 5.47
C ASP A 191 37.02 43.70 4.89
N HIS A 192 37.26 45.00 4.78
CA HIS A 192 38.44 45.54 4.12
C HIS A 192 39.75 45.30 4.89
N LYS A 193 39.77 44.84 6.15
CA LYS A 193 41.03 44.33 6.76
C LYS A 193 41.37 42.91 6.29
N TYR A 194 40.36 42.14 5.87
CA TYR A 194 40.47 40.81 5.27
C TYR A 194 40.65 40.88 3.73
N LEU A 195 40.04 41.87 3.07
CA LEU A 195 40.09 42.06 1.62
C LEU A 195 41.17 43.04 1.12
N ASN A 196 41.70 43.99 1.91
CA ASN A 196 42.83 44.83 1.45
C ASN A 196 44.15 44.05 1.30
N TRP A 197 44.22 42.80 1.79
CA TRP A 197 45.30 41.87 1.44
C TRP A 197 45.06 41.17 0.09
N LEU A 198 43.80 40.90 -0.27
CA LEU A 198 43.40 40.23 -1.53
C LEU A 198 43.27 41.20 -2.73
N ARG A 199 42.91 42.46 -2.48
CA ARG A 199 42.71 43.51 -3.49
C ARG A 199 43.98 43.81 -4.30
N ASP A 200 45.15 43.85 -3.66
CA ASP A 200 46.41 44.22 -4.34
C ASP A 200 46.92 43.11 -5.30
N GLU A 201 46.26 41.95 -5.34
CA GLU A 201 46.59 40.81 -6.22
C GLU A 201 45.62 40.58 -7.39
N THR A 202 44.63 41.45 -7.59
CA THR A 202 43.55 41.19 -8.56
C THR A 202 43.47 42.28 -9.63
N GLU A 203 44.53 42.42 -10.44
CA GLU A 203 44.50 43.19 -11.68
C GLU A 203 45.34 42.46 -12.77
N ASP A 204 44.73 41.45 -13.41
CA ASP A 204 44.77 41.18 -14.87
C ASP A 204 44.21 39.78 -15.19
N GLU A 205 43.13 39.75 -15.97
CA GLU A 205 42.27 38.61 -16.21
C GLU A 205 42.79 37.57 -17.22
N ILE A 206 42.67 36.31 -16.80
CA ILE A 206 42.25 35.13 -17.57
C ILE A 206 43.09 34.78 -18.81
N SER A 207 44.38 34.60 -18.56
CA SER A 207 45.14 33.44 -19.06
C SER A 207 46.21 33.05 -18.03
N GLY A 208 45.75 32.69 -16.83
CA GLY A 208 46.64 32.47 -15.70
C GLY A 208 46.01 31.94 -14.42
N PHE A 209 44.78 31.42 -14.43
CA PHE A 209 44.09 30.97 -13.21
C PHE A 209 44.97 30.10 -12.29
N TRP A 210 45.75 29.19 -12.89
CA TRP A 210 46.69 28.34 -12.15
C TRP A 210 47.95 29.04 -11.68
N SER A 211 48.49 30.00 -12.45
CA SER A 211 49.68 30.74 -12.06
C SER A 211 49.39 31.72 -10.92
N GLN A 212 48.19 32.30 -10.86
CA GLN A 212 47.76 33.20 -9.79
C GLN A 212 47.36 32.45 -8.51
N LEU A 213 46.68 31.29 -8.62
CA LEU A 213 46.53 30.37 -7.49
C LEU A 213 47.89 29.88 -7.00
N ARG A 214 48.87 29.67 -7.88
CA ARG A 214 50.26 29.37 -7.49
C ARG A 214 51.02 30.55 -6.89
N LYS A 215 50.64 31.81 -7.16
CA LYS A 215 51.24 32.97 -6.48
C LYS A 215 50.77 33.07 -5.02
N THR A 216 49.48 32.82 -4.79
CA THR A 216 48.85 32.89 -3.46
C THR A 216 49.01 31.59 -2.65
N GLN A 217 49.14 30.45 -3.33
CA GLN A 217 49.45 29.12 -2.78
C GLN A 217 50.62 28.49 -3.59
N PRO A 218 51.89 28.90 -3.30
CA PRO A 218 53.07 28.46 -4.06
C PRO A 218 53.39 26.99 -3.93
N LYS A 219 52.81 26.32 -2.92
CA LYS A 219 53.02 24.92 -2.60
C LYS A 219 51.69 24.22 -2.29
N GLY A 220 51.58 22.94 -2.63
CA GLY A 220 50.38 22.11 -2.45
C GLY A 220 49.67 21.76 -3.77
N PRO A 221 48.72 20.81 -3.77
CA PRO A 221 47.99 20.38 -4.97
C PRO A 221 47.12 21.49 -5.56
N LEU A 222 46.98 21.50 -6.89
CA LEU A 222 46.00 22.35 -7.57
C LEU A 222 44.63 21.67 -7.53
N VAL A 223 43.60 22.46 -7.23
CA VAL A 223 42.21 22.01 -7.15
C VAL A 223 41.32 22.99 -7.91
N ASN A 224 40.57 22.49 -8.89
CA ASN A 224 39.36 23.17 -9.37
C ASN A 224 38.17 22.62 -8.58
N ALA A 225 37.66 23.39 -7.62
CA ALA A 225 36.54 22.96 -6.78
C ALA A 225 35.19 22.99 -7.52
N GLU A 226 35.05 23.79 -8.58
CA GLU A 226 33.82 23.92 -9.37
C GLU A 226 34.18 24.18 -10.85
N TYR A 227 34.40 23.10 -11.58
CA TYR A 227 34.54 23.16 -13.02
C TYR A 227 33.18 23.07 -13.69
N TYR A 228 32.70 24.19 -14.24
CA TYR A 228 31.38 24.33 -14.84
C TYR A 228 31.32 23.76 -16.27
N PRO A 229 30.66 22.61 -16.51
CA PRO A 229 30.47 22.07 -17.86
C PRO A 229 29.23 22.63 -18.56
N GLY A 230 28.48 23.48 -17.86
CA GLY A 230 27.18 24.02 -18.22
C GLY A 230 26.80 25.17 -17.27
N TRP A 231 25.56 25.65 -17.35
CA TRP A 231 25.10 26.80 -16.56
C TRP A 231 23.61 26.68 -16.23
N LEU A 232 23.17 27.41 -15.20
CA LEU A 232 21.75 27.47 -14.80
C LEU A 232 20.92 28.33 -15.76
N THR A 233 19.59 28.27 -15.63
CA THR A 233 18.61 29.01 -16.43
C THR A 233 17.55 29.61 -15.52
N HIS A 234 17.11 30.83 -15.80
CA HIS A 234 16.07 31.51 -15.04
C HIS A 234 14.75 31.54 -15.81
N TRP A 235 13.65 31.79 -15.09
CA TRP A 235 12.37 32.08 -15.72
C TRP A 235 12.48 33.31 -16.66
N GLN A 236 11.66 33.34 -17.72
CA GLN A 236 11.67 34.32 -18.82
C GLN A 236 12.83 34.23 -19.82
N GLU A 237 13.85 33.39 -19.58
CA GLU A 237 14.83 33.08 -20.61
C GLU A 237 14.19 32.20 -21.72
N PRO A 238 14.48 32.46 -23.01
CA PRO A 238 13.80 31.79 -24.12
C PRO A 238 14.23 30.33 -24.32
N HIS A 239 15.41 29.95 -23.82
CA HIS A 239 16.02 28.64 -24.01
C HIS A 239 16.82 28.24 -22.77
N MET A 240 16.95 26.93 -22.53
CA MET A 240 17.89 26.41 -21.53
C MET A 240 19.33 26.80 -21.91
N ALA A 241 20.12 27.21 -20.93
CA ALA A 241 21.55 27.45 -21.10
C ALA A 241 22.24 26.17 -21.58
N ARG A 242 23.14 26.31 -22.56
CA ARG A 242 23.94 25.20 -23.10
C ARG A 242 25.39 25.63 -23.30
N THR A 243 26.32 24.72 -23.07
CA THR A 243 27.76 24.91 -23.28
C THR A 243 28.29 23.88 -24.26
N ASP A 244 29.08 24.36 -25.23
CA ASP A 244 29.68 23.52 -26.25
C ASP A 244 30.57 22.40 -25.65
N ILE A 245 30.34 21.17 -26.10
CA ILE A 245 31.01 19.97 -25.57
C ILE A 245 32.53 20.07 -25.78
N LYS A 246 32.98 20.61 -26.92
CA LYS A 246 34.41 20.68 -27.25
C LYS A 246 35.16 21.60 -26.28
N SER A 247 34.61 22.77 -26.00
CA SER A 247 35.17 23.69 -24.98
C SER A 247 35.33 23.02 -23.62
N VAL A 248 34.32 22.21 -23.22
CA VAL A 248 34.34 21.50 -21.94
C VAL A 248 35.46 20.45 -21.91
N VAL A 249 35.54 19.58 -22.91
CA VAL A 249 36.55 18.51 -22.89
C VAL A 249 37.98 19.01 -23.10
N ASP A 250 38.19 20.08 -23.87
CA ASP A 250 39.53 20.66 -24.08
C ASP A 250 40.10 21.23 -22.78
N SER A 251 39.27 21.93 -22.00
CA SER A 251 39.66 22.49 -20.70
C SER A 251 39.87 21.39 -19.65
N LEU A 252 38.99 20.38 -19.61
CA LEU A 252 39.15 19.23 -18.73
C LEU A 252 40.44 18.46 -19.04
N ASP A 253 40.72 18.14 -20.31
CA ASP A 253 41.95 17.46 -20.74
C ASP A 253 43.20 18.24 -20.32
N TYR A 254 43.20 19.56 -20.50
CA TYR A 254 44.29 20.42 -20.05
C TYR A 254 44.51 20.31 -18.53
N MET A 255 43.45 20.38 -17.72
CA MET A 255 43.56 20.28 -16.26
C MET A 255 44.13 18.92 -15.82
N LEU A 256 43.60 17.82 -16.36
CA LEU A 256 44.03 16.46 -15.98
C LEU A 256 45.48 16.18 -16.40
N ARG A 257 45.88 16.62 -17.59
CA ARG A 257 47.28 16.52 -18.06
C ARG A 257 48.26 17.28 -17.17
N ASN A 258 47.82 18.36 -16.53
CA ASN A 258 48.60 19.16 -15.59
C ASN A 258 48.44 18.72 -14.13
N LYS A 259 47.89 17.52 -13.88
CA LYS A 259 47.69 16.95 -12.53
C LYS A 259 46.84 17.81 -11.60
N VAL A 260 45.91 18.58 -12.15
CA VAL A 260 44.92 19.32 -11.38
C VAL A 260 43.86 18.34 -10.87
N ASN A 261 43.45 18.47 -9.60
CA ASN A 261 42.29 17.77 -9.07
C ASN A 261 41.04 18.54 -9.47
N VAL A 262 40.04 17.89 -10.04
CA VAL A 262 38.88 18.59 -10.63
C VAL A 262 37.59 18.05 -10.05
N ASN A 263 36.70 18.93 -9.63
CA ASN A 263 35.30 18.63 -9.38
C ASN A 263 34.42 19.24 -10.47
N ILE A 264 33.70 18.41 -11.22
CA ILE A 264 32.79 18.84 -12.29
C ILE A 264 31.46 19.26 -11.65
N TYR A 265 31.10 20.54 -11.74
CA TYR A 265 29.91 21.12 -11.11
C TYR A 265 28.98 21.72 -12.19
N MET A 266 27.80 21.18 -12.49
CA MET A 266 27.18 19.97 -11.99
C MET A 266 27.54 18.74 -12.84
N PHE A 267 27.71 17.57 -12.22
CA PHE A 267 27.81 16.31 -12.97
C PHE A 267 26.42 15.69 -13.21
N TYR A 268 25.51 15.88 -12.26
CA TYR A 268 24.08 15.57 -12.38
C TYR A 268 23.25 16.81 -12.03
N GLY A 269 22.39 17.24 -12.94
CA GLY A 269 21.55 18.44 -12.77
C GLY A 269 20.34 18.24 -11.85
N GLY A 270 19.53 17.19 -12.06
CA GLY A 270 18.35 16.92 -11.21
C GLY A 270 17.31 18.05 -11.12
N THR A 271 16.53 18.05 -10.04
CA THR A 271 15.30 18.88 -9.93
C THR A 271 15.24 19.67 -8.62
N ASN A 272 14.77 20.92 -8.68
CA ASN A 272 14.33 21.70 -7.51
C ASN A 272 12.88 21.33 -7.13
N TYR A 273 12.68 20.33 -6.26
CA TYR A 273 11.32 19.89 -5.89
C TYR A 273 10.56 20.93 -5.05
N GLY A 274 9.30 21.20 -5.40
CA GLY A 274 8.45 22.14 -4.65
C GLY A 274 8.94 23.58 -4.73
N TYR A 275 8.83 24.34 -3.63
CA TYR A 275 9.23 25.74 -3.52
C TYR A 275 10.68 25.92 -3.05
N THR A 276 11.58 25.11 -3.60
CA THR A 276 12.97 25.07 -3.11
C THR A 276 13.99 25.71 -4.05
N ALA A 277 13.56 26.14 -5.24
CA ALA A 277 14.38 26.94 -6.13
C ALA A 277 14.66 28.32 -5.52
N GLY A 278 15.87 28.84 -5.74
CA GLY A 278 16.28 30.17 -5.34
C GLY A 278 16.03 31.24 -6.41
N ALA A 279 16.78 32.33 -6.29
CA ALA A 279 16.82 33.42 -7.25
C ALA A 279 18.16 34.16 -7.20
N ASN A 280 18.52 34.78 -8.32
CA ASN A 280 19.71 35.61 -8.42
C ASN A 280 19.37 37.09 -8.40
N ALA A 281 20.21 37.91 -7.76
CA ALA A 281 20.02 39.36 -7.67
C ALA A 281 20.45 40.09 -8.96
N ILE A 282 19.88 39.70 -10.10
CA ILE A 282 20.24 40.17 -11.45
C ILE A 282 19.03 40.78 -12.18
N GLY A 283 19.25 41.44 -13.32
CA GLY A 283 18.18 42.05 -14.11
C GLY A 283 17.62 43.35 -13.54
N ALA A 284 16.57 43.89 -14.19
CA ALA A 284 16.01 45.21 -13.88
C ALA A 284 15.43 45.31 -12.46
N GLY A 285 14.74 44.26 -12.01
CA GLY A 285 14.22 44.13 -10.65
C GLY A 285 15.24 43.69 -9.59
N LYS A 286 16.51 43.49 -9.96
CA LYS A 286 17.51 42.76 -9.15
C LYS A 286 16.96 41.43 -8.62
N TYR A 287 16.25 40.71 -9.48
CA TYR A 287 15.59 39.46 -9.17
C TYR A 287 15.34 38.69 -10.46
N ALA A 288 15.90 37.48 -10.54
CA ALA A 288 15.61 36.49 -11.56
C ALA A 288 15.43 35.14 -10.86
N ALA A 289 14.24 34.56 -10.93
CA ALA A 289 13.92 33.31 -10.25
C ALA A 289 14.47 32.11 -11.02
N ASP A 290 15.05 31.15 -10.29
CA ASP A 290 15.55 29.91 -10.89
C ASP A 290 14.38 29.01 -11.30
N ILE A 291 14.60 28.21 -12.35
CA ILE A 291 13.60 27.25 -12.81
C ILE A 291 13.60 25.96 -11.98
N THR A 292 12.51 25.18 -12.09
CA THR A 292 12.37 23.89 -11.42
C THR A 292 13.37 22.84 -11.93
N SER A 293 13.57 22.76 -13.24
CA SER A 293 14.54 21.84 -13.84
C SER A 293 15.95 22.38 -13.63
N TYR A 294 16.75 21.70 -12.83
CA TYR A 294 18.12 22.10 -12.56
C TYR A 294 19.09 21.30 -13.44
N ASP A 295 18.70 20.99 -14.69
CA ASP A 295 19.51 20.19 -15.64
C ASP A 295 20.94 20.72 -15.77
N TYR A 296 21.13 22.04 -15.66
CA TYR A 296 22.44 22.73 -15.66
C TYR A 296 23.29 22.45 -16.91
N ASP A 297 22.68 21.88 -17.96
CA ASP A 297 23.38 21.26 -19.08
C ASP A 297 24.45 20.23 -18.62
N ALA A 298 24.13 19.50 -17.56
CA ALA A 298 25.02 18.56 -16.91
C ALA A 298 25.29 17.31 -17.78
N PRO A 299 26.42 16.61 -17.56
CA PRO A 299 26.73 15.34 -18.20
C PRO A 299 25.61 14.31 -18.05
N LEU A 300 25.07 14.15 -16.85
CA LEU A 300 23.85 13.39 -16.60
C LEU A 300 22.66 14.34 -16.62
N SER A 301 21.67 14.04 -17.46
CA SER A 301 20.42 14.82 -17.55
C SER A 301 19.65 14.84 -16.22
N GLU A 302 18.63 15.70 -16.12
CA GLU A 302 17.70 15.77 -14.98
C GLU A 302 17.18 14.39 -14.51
N CYS A 303 16.93 13.46 -15.43
CA CYS A 303 16.47 12.09 -15.13
C CYS A 303 17.59 11.05 -14.91
N GLY A 304 18.86 11.46 -14.93
CA GLY A 304 20.01 10.60 -14.68
C GLY A 304 20.57 9.89 -15.93
N GLU A 305 20.03 10.16 -17.12
CA GLU A 305 20.53 9.55 -18.37
C GLU A 305 21.85 10.18 -18.83
N PRO A 306 22.78 9.37 -19.37
CA PRO A 306 24.01 9.87 -19.99
C PRO A 306 23.71 10.65 -21.27
N THR A 307 24.24 11.86 -21.38
CA THR A 307 24.19 12.70 -22.58
C THR A 307 25.42 12.49 -23.47
N ASP A 308 25.45 13.08 -24.67
CA ASP A 308 26.66 13.10 -25.51
C ASP A 308 27.85 13.74 -24.77
N LYS A 309 27.58 14.72 -23.91
CA LYS A 309 28.59 15.37 -23.06
C LYS A 309 29.17 14.41 -22.01
N TYR A 310 28.36 13.51 -21.47
CA TYR A 310 28.83 12.46 -20.55
C TYR A 310 29.88 11.56 -21.20
N PHE A 311 29.62 11.08 -22.41
CA PHE A 311 30.56 10.20 -23.10
C PHE A 311 31.87 10.92 -23.43
N ALA A 312 31.81 12.17 -23.88
CA ALA A 312 32.99 12.96 -24.19
C ALA A 312 33.86 13.27 -22.94
N ILE A 313 33.23 13.58 -21.81
CA ILE A 313 33.91 13.78 -20.52
C ILE A 313 34.53 12.47 -20.03
N ARG A 314 33.78 11.37 -20.07
CA ARG A 314 34.27 10.04 -19.70
C ARG A 314 35.51 9.67 -20.49
N ASP A 315 35.46 9.78 -21.82
CA ASP A 315 36.59 9.45 -22.68
C ASP A 315 37.82 10.32 -22.39
N THR A 316 37.62 11.56 -21.93
CA THR A 316 38.70 12.44 -21.50
C THR A 316 39.30 12.02 -20.16
N ILE A 317 38.49 11.64 -19.18
CA ILE A 317 38.94 11.16 -17.87
C ILE A 317 39.75 9.86 -18.00
N LEU A 318 39.27 8.92 -18.83
CA LEU A 318 39.88 7.61 -19.02
C LEU A 318 41.24 7.63 -19.72
N LYS A 319 41.68 8.78 -20.25
CA LYS A 319 43.06 8.97 -20.71
C LYS A 319 44.07 9.00 -19.55
N TYR A 320 43.63 9.40 -18.36
CA TYR A 320 44.48 9.68 -17.20
C TYR A 320 44.22 8.76 -16.01
N PHE A 321 43.02 8.16 -15.91
CA PHE A 321 42.61 7.29 -14.82
C PHE A 321 42.25 5.87 -15.33
N PRO A 322 42.45 4.82 -14.52
CA PRO A 322 42.06 3.46 -14.90
C PRO A 322 40.56 3.35 -15.19
N THR A 323 40.21 2.53 -16.19
CA THR A 323 38.81 2.19 -16.48
C THR A 323 38.19 1.45 -15.29
N PRO A 324 37.12 1.99 -14.69
CA PRO A 324 36.42 1.33 -13.59
C PRO A 324 35.78 0.02 -14.03
N ASN A 325 35.72 -0.96 -13.13
CA ASN A 325 35.04 -2.24 -13.36
C ASN A 325 33.52 -2.12 -13.15
N VAL A 326 32.90 -1.15 -13.82
CA VAL A 326 31.48 -0.84 -13.76
C VAL A 326 30.99 -0.59 -15.19
N SER A 327 29.87 -1.20 -15.57
CA SER A 327 29.29 -1.02 -16.89
C SER A 327 28.78 0.41 -17.09
N THR A 328 28.94 0.95 -18.30
CA THR A 328 28.31 2.23 -18.64
C THR A 328 26.79 2.10 -18.58
N PRO A 329 26.07 3.07 -18.00
CA PRO A 329 24.62 3.05 -17.92
C PRO A 329 24.00 3.04 -19.31
N THR A 330 22.94 2.25 -19.48
CA THR A 330 22.12 2.25 -20.70
C THR A 330 20.98 3.23 -20.58
N LYS A 331 20.57 3.84 -21.68
CA LYS A 331 19.39 4.70 -21.73
C LYS A 331 18.14 3.90 -21.37
N GLU A 332 17.34 4.39 -20.44
CA GLU A 332 16.10 3.72 -20.02
C GLU A 332 14.94 4.06 -20.95
N ILE A 333 13.97 3.15 -21.07
CA ILE A 333 12.77 3.39 -21.86
C ILE A 333 11.78 4.17 -21.00
N LYS A 334 11.47 5.40 -21.41
CA LYS A 334 10.51 6.27 -20.72
C LYS A 334 9.09 5.87 -21.12
N MET A 335 8.20 5.79 -20.14
CA MET A 335 6.77 5.59 -20.37
C MET A 335 6.14 6.87 -20.90
N GLU A 336 5.40 6.76 -22.01
CA GLU A 336 4.48 7.82 -22.43
C GLU A 336 3.14 7.61 -21.71
N LEU A 337 2.68 8.62 -20.98
CA LEU A 337 1.38 8.60 -20.31
C LEU A 337 0.32 9.24 -21.24
N PRO A 338 -0.94 8.74 -21.22
CA PRO A 338 -2.01 9.35 -21.99
C PRO A 338 -2.33 10.77 -21.49
N SER A 339 -2.75 11.65 -22.40
CA SER A 339 -3.22 12.99 -22.06
C SER A 339 -4.37 12.93 -21.04
N ILE A 340 -4.26 13.73 -19.98
CA ILE A 340 -5.29 13.86 -18.95
C ILE A 340 -6.11 15.14 -19.16
N ASN A 341 -7.44 15.04 -19.00
CA ASN A 341 -8.30 16.22 -19.01
C ASN A 341 -8.32 16.85 -17.61
N VAL A 342 -7.82 18.08 -17.49
CA VAL A 342 -7.80 18.83 -16.23
C VAL A 342 -9.14 19.56 -16.04
N THR A 343 -9.81 19.33 -14.91
CA THR A 343 -11.08 19.99 -14.55
C THR A 343 -10.87 21.10 -13.53
N ARG A 344 -11.51 22.27 -13.72
CA ARG A 344 -11.47 23.39 -12.78
C ARG A 344 -12.19 23.04 -11.47
N LEU A 345 -11.47 23.13 -10.34
CA LEU A 345 -12.00 22.88 -8.98
C LEU A 345 -12.45 24.13 -8.22
N GLY A 346 -12.19 25.35 -8.71
CA GLY A 346 -12.56 26.56 -7.98
C GLY A 346 -11.51 27.66 -8.11
N SER A 347 -11.69 28.73 -7.36
CA SER A 347 -10.74 29.83 -7.23
C SER A 347 -10.15 29.86 -5.82
N LEU A 348 -8.87 30.21 -5.68
CA LEU A 348 -8.26 30.50 -4.38
C LEU A 348 -8.94 31.68 -3.66
N LEU A 349 -9.63 32.55 -4.40
CA LEU A 349 -10.42 33.66 -3.86
C LEU A 349 -11.82 33.25 -3.41
N ASP A 350 -12.21 31.99 -3.59
CA ASP A 350 -13.49 31.49 -3.08
C ASP A 350 -13.36 31.29 -1.56
N PRO A 351 -14.20 31.92 -0.71
CA PRO A 351 -14.06 31.84 0.74
C PRO A 351 -13.94 30.42 1.32
N PRO A 352 -14.67 29.39 0.83
CA PRO A 352 -14.49 28.03 1.32
C PRO A 352 -13.11 27.45 1.00
N VAL A 353 -12.59 27.72 -0.20
CA VAL A 353 -11.25 27.27 -0.63
C VAL A 353 -10.20 27.99 0.21
N LEU A 354 -10.34 29.30 0.34
CA LEU A 354 -9.42 30.15 1.09
C LEU A 354 -9.36 29.73 2.57
N GLN A 355 -10.51 29.53 3.21
CA GLN A 355 -10.58 29.12 4.62
C GLN A 355 -9.98 27.73 4.84
N HIS A 356 -10.13 26.81 3.88
CA HIS A 356 -9.60 25.45 3.99
C HIS A 356 -8.09 25.39 3.78
N LEU A 357 -7.55 26.18 2.84
CA LEU A 357 -6.12 26.17 2.52
C LEU A 357 -5.29 27.10 3.42
N SER A 358 -5.93 28.06 4.10
CA SER A 358 -5.22 28.99 4.98
C SER A 358 -4.85 28.32 6.30
N GLN A 359 -3.58 28.32 6.64
CA GLN A 359 -3.12 27.86 7.96
C GLN A 359 -3.36 28.90 9.06
N GLN A 360 -3.35 30.18 8.68
CA GLN A 360 -3.64 31.28 9.58
C GLN A 360 -4.21 32.47 8.81
N ILE A 361 -5.02 33.26 9.52
CA ILE A 361 -5.61 34.50 9.04
C ILE A 361 -5.24 35.58 10.03
N VAL A 362 -4.50 36.59 9.57
CA VAL A 362 -3.98 37.66 10.42
C VAL A 362 -4.53 38.98 9.94
N THR A 363 -5.00 39.82 10.87
CA THR A 363 -5.36 41.20 10.55
C THR A 363 -4.30 42.13 11.12
N ASN A 364 -3.86 43.11 10.33
CA ASN A 364 -2.89 44.09 10.76
C ASN A 364 -3.15 45.45 10.08
N LYS A 365 -2.65 46.53 10.67
CA LYS A 365 -2.78 47.86 10.07
C LYS A 365 -2.07 47.94 8.72
N GLU A 366 -0.91 47.30 8.61
CA GLU A 366 -0.03 47.27 7.44
C GLU A 366 0.13 45.81 6.95
N PRO A 367 0.38 45.56 5.65
CA PRO A 367 0.62 44.22 5.17
C PRO A 367 1.86 43.60 5.86
N MET A 368 1.80 42.30 6.16
CA MET A 368 2.91 41.57 6.80
C MET A 368 3.63 40.70 5.78
N THR A 369 4.96 40.59 5.90
CA THR A 369 5.76 39.68 5.08
C THR A 369 5.46 38.21 5.39
N PHE A 370 5.88 37.31 4.51
CA PHE A 370 5.77 35.85 4.70
C PHE A 370 6.44 35.41 6.01
N GLU A 371 7.63 35.97 6.30
CA GLU A 371 8.39 35.67 7.50
C GLU A 371 7.68 36.17 8.76
N ALA A 372 7.06 37.36 8.72
CA ALA A 372 6.25 37.87 9.83
C ALA A 372 4.98 37.02 10.06
N LEU A 373 4.48 36.38 9.00
CA LEU A 373 3.42 35.38 9.04
C LEU A 373 3.95 33.98 9.39
N ASN A 374 5.23 33.78 9.69
CA ASN A 374 5.79 32.45 9.95
C ASN A 374 5.47 31.42 8.83
N GLN A 375 5.43 31.89 7.58
CA GLN A 375 5.23 31.10 6.37
C GLN A 375 6.52 31.12 5.52
N VAL A 376 7.01 29.95 5.13
CA VAL A 376 8.28 29.83 4.40
C VAL A 376 8.07 29.91 2.88
N SER A 377 7.11 29.14 2.36
CA SER A 377 6.81 29.04 0.93
C SER A 377 5.31 29.17 0.62
N GLY A 378 4.91 28.99 -0.64
CA GLY A 378 3.50 29.03 -1.05
C GLY A 378 2.99 30.42 -1.41
N LEU A 379 1.73 30.71 -1.05
CA LEU A 379 1.01 31.93 -1.42
C LEU A 379 0.52 32.68 -0.19
N VAL A 380 0.41 34.01 -0.28
CA VAL A 380 -0.32 34.82 0.69
C VAL A 380 -1.30 35.71 -0.05
N LEU A 381 -2.58 35.68 0.36
CA LEU A 381 -3.58 36.63 -0.10
C LEU A 381 -3.64 37.81 0.87
N TYR A 382 -3.47 39.02 0.36
CA TYR A 382 -3.62 40.29 1.06
C TYR A 382 -4.95 40.94 0.65
N GLU A 383 -5.81 41.23 1.61
CA GLU A 383 -7.15 41.78 1.38
C GLU A 383 -7.37 43.08 2.16
N THR A 384 -7.91 44.11 1.49
CA THR A 384 -8.34 45.36 2.13
C THR A 384 -9.48 46.01 1.32
N LEU A 385 -9.98 47.16 1.79
CA LEU A 385 -11.05 47.92 1.13
C LEU A 385 -10.51 49.16 0.44
N LEU A 386 -11.00 49.42 -0.78
CA LEU A 386 -10.75 50.67 -1.50
C LEU A 386 -11.51 51.85 -0.84
N PRO A 387 -10.93 53.06 -0.77
CA PRO A 387 -11.58 54.22 -0.18
C PRO A 387 -12.77 54.74 -1.02
N GLU A 388 -13.91 55.01 -0.39
CA GLU A 388 -15.13 55.46 -1.07
C GLU A 388 -15.14 56.95 -1.44
N ASP A 389 -14.32 57.75 -0.77
CA ASP A 389 -14.25 59.20 -0.96
C ASP A 389 -13.40 59.62 -2.16
N ILE A 390 -12.62 58.71 -2.74
CA ILE A 390 -11.79 58.96 -3.92
C ILE A 390 -12.61 58.69 -5.19
N LYS A 391 -12.72 59.68 -6.09
CA LYS A 391 -13.58 59.60 -7.30
C LYS A 391 -12.81 59.72 -8.63
N THR A 392 -11.55 59.30 -8.66
CA THR A 392 -10.69 59.33 -9.87
C THR A 392 -10.87 58.06 -10.70
N ASP A 393 -11.03 58.17 -12.02
CA ASP A 393 -11.13 57.03 -12.95
C ASP A 393 -10.01 57.05 -14.00
N PRO A 394 -9.13 56.02 -14.05
CA PRO A 394 -9.02 54.92 -13.09
C PRO A 394 -8.34 55.37 -11.78
N TYR A 395 -8.56 54.63 -10.69
CA TYR A 395 -7.64 54.64 -9.54
C TYR A 395 -6.25 54.19 -10.00
N LYS A 396 -5.19 54.78 -9.46
CA LYS A 396 -3.83 54.26 -9.60
C LYS A 396 -3.45 53.44 -8.37
N LEU A 397 -3.44 52.11 -8.46
CA LEU A 397 -2.81 51.25 -7.46
C LEU A 397 -1.29 51.39 -7.57
N THR A 398 -0.63 51.64 -6.45
CA THR A 398 0.83 51.61 -6.32
C THR A 398 1.19 50.73 -5.13
N VAL A 399 1.92 49.64 -5.37
CA VAL A 399 2.50 48.80 -4.31
C VAL A 399 3.99 49.12 -4.30
N GLU A 400 4.52 49.70 -3.22
CA GLU A 400 5.93 50.11 -3.16
C GLU A 400 6.86 48.95 -3.50
N GLU A 401 6.68 47.83 -2.79
CA GLU A 401 7.44 46.61 -3.00
C GLU A 401 6.56 45.36 -2.87
N VAL A 402 6.26 44.75 -4.02
CA VAL A 402 5.75 43.39 -4.12
C VAL A 402 6.91 42.48 -4.48
N HIS A 403 7.31 41.62 -3.55
CA HIS A 403 8.43 40.73 -3.80
C HIS A 403 7.93 39.51 -4.57
N ASP A 404 8.48 39.37 -5.78
CA ASP A 404 8.28 38.35 -6.81
C ASP A 404 7.10 38.63 -7.74
N ARG A 405 5.90 38.12 -7.44
CA ARG A 405 4.75 38.25 -8.33
C ARG A 405 3.44 38.42 -7.56
N GLY A 406 2.71 39.49 -7.87
CA GLY A 406 1.43 39.83 -7.24
C GLY A 406 0.28 39.84 -8.23
N TYR A 407 -0.69 38.97 -8.06
CA TYR A 407 -1.90 38.91 -8.88
C TYR A 407 -2.99 39.77 -8.24
N VAL A 408 -3.41 40.83 -8.94
CA VAL A 408 -4.33 41.83 -8.39
C VAL A 408 -5.75 41.57 -8.85
N PHE A 409 -6.67 41.59 -7.89
CA PHE A 409 -8.09 41.43 -8.08
C PHE A 409 -8.87 42.51 -7.33
N VAL A 410 -10.02 42.91 -7.88
CA VAL A 410 -11.01 43.72 -7.16
C VAL A 410 -12.36 43.00 -7.21
N ASP A 411 -12.95 42.74 -6.04
CA ASP A 411 -14.14 41.89 -5.89
C ASP A 411 -14.02 40.59 -6.72
N ARG A 412 -12.86 39.93 -6.65
CA ARG A 412 -12.48 38.70 -7.35
C ARG A 412 -12.35 38.80 -8.88
N LYS A 413 -12.47 39.99 -9.48
CA LYS A 413 -12.17 40.21 -10.90
C LYS A 413 -10.69 40.51 -11.07
N PHE A 414 -10.04 39.79 -11.98
CA PHE A 414 -8.62 39.98 -12.27
C PHE A 414 -8.37 41.33 -12.95
N ILE A 415 -7.42 42.11 -12.42
CA ILE A 415 -7.03 43.43 -12.94
C ILE A 415 -5.70 43.36 -13.70
N GLY A 416 -4.72 42.65 -13.12
CA GLY A 416 -3.38 42.60 -13.70
C GLY A 416 -2.36 41.94 -12.78
N VAL A 417 -1.10 41.96 -13.21
CA VAL A 417 0.04 41.36 -12.50
C VAL A 417 1.03 42.45 -12.13
N LEU A 418 1.42 42.49 -10.87
CA LEU A 418 2.59 43.18 -10.38
C LEU A 418 3.79 42.22 -10.43
N SER A 419 4.96 42.72 -10.81
CA SER A 419 6.15 41.88 -11.03
C SER A 419 7.39 42.62 -10.57
N ARG A 420 8.12 42.02 -9.63
CA ARG A 420 9.42 42.52 -9.15
C ARG A 420 10.43 42.53 -10.29
N GLU A 421 10.56 41.38 -10.97
CA GLU A 421 11.50 41.15 -12.07
C GLU A 421 11.37 42.21 -13.19
N ASN A 422 10.13 42.59 -13.53
CA ASN A 422 9.83 43.56 -14.58
C ASN A 422 9.59 45.00 -14.07
N LEU A 423 9.81 45.27 -12.78
CA LEU A 423 9.54 46.57 -12.13
C LEU A 423 8.10 47.08 -12.33
N ILE A 424 7.12 46.17 -12.42
CA ILE A 424 5.70 46.52 -12.55
C ILE A 424 5.11 46.61 -11.15
N ASN A 425 5.06 47.82 -10.61
CA ASN A 425 4.59 48.10 -9.25
C ASN A 425 3.32 48.97 -9.21
N THR A 426 2.75 49.30 -10.37
CA THR A 426 1.52 50.09 -10.48
C THR A 426 0.53 49.48 -11.47
N LEU A 427 -0.77 49.62 -11.19
CA LEU A 427 -1.86 49.19 -12.08
C LEU A 427 -3.02 50.19 -12.05
N PRO A 428 -3.70 50.44 -13.19
CA PRO A 428 -4.97 51.16 -13.20
C PRO A 428 -6.13 50.26 -12.74
N ILE A 429 -7.01 50.76 -11.88
CA ILE A 429 -8.24 50.09 -11.44
C ILE A 429 -9.43 51.00 -11.78
N GLY A 430 -10.37 50.54 -12.60
CA GLY A 430 -11.58 51.33 -12.93
C GLY A 430 -12.45 51.63 -11.71
N LEU A 431 -13.16 52.76 -11.73
CA LEU A 431 -14.09 53.13 -10.64
C LEU A 431 -15.19 52.09 -10.38
N ASP A 432 -15.60 51.35 -11.42
CA ASP A 432 -16.62 50.31 -11.38
C ASP A 432 -16.08 48.91 -11.00
N ALA A 433 -14.78 48.81 -10.70
CA ALA A 433 -14.12 47.52 -10.46
C ALA A 433 -14.62 46.80 -9.21
N GLY A 434 -15.09 47.54 -8.20
CA GLY A 434 -15.59 47.00 -6.93
C GLY A 434 -14.96 47.66 -5.70
N ARG A 435 -15.11 47.04 -4.52
CA ARG A 435 -14.65 47.59 -3.24
C ARG A 435 -13.49 46.83 -2.61
N THR A 436 -13.44 45.51 -2.75
CA THR A 436 -12.48 44.65 -2.03
C THR A 436 -11.25 44.46 -2.88
N LEU A 437 -10.12 45.07 -2.50
CA LEU A 437 -8.83 44.86 -3.14
C LEU A 437 -8.19 43.59 -2.59
N GLN A 438 -7.81 42.69 -3.49
CA GLN A 438 -7.21 41.39 -3.19
C GLN A 438 -5.93 41.24 -3.99
N ILE A 439 -4.80 40.99 -3.34
CA ILE A 439 -3.50 40.77 -3.98
C ILE A 439 -2.98 39.40 -3.53
N VAL A 440 -2.93 38.44 -4.44
CA VAL A 440 -2.30 37.13 -4.18
C VAL A 440 -0.83 37.24 -4.54
N VAL A 441 0.06 37.10 -3.56
CA VAL A 441 1.51 37.13 -3.79
C VAL A 441 2.05 35.70 -3.79
N GLU A 442 2.80 35.37 -4.83
CA GLU A 442 3.51 34.11 -5.02
C GLU A 442 4.99 34.30 -4.70
N ASN A 443 5.53 33.48 -3.79
CA ASN A 443 6.97 33.40 -3.54
C ASN A 443 7.63 32.53 -4.63
N GLN A 444 8.50 33.12 -5.44
CA GLN A 444 9.24 32.44 -6.51
C GLN A 444 10.69 32.09 -6.14
N GLY A 445 11.04 32.12 -4.84
CA GLY A 445 12.36 31.77 -4.33
C GLY A 445 13.12 32.98 -3.78
N ARG A 446 13.67 32.89 -2.56
CA ARG A 446 14.54 33.91 -1.97
C ARG A 446 15.87 33.97 -2.69
N ILE A 447 16.39 35.18 -2.79
CA ILE A 447 17.72 35.42 -3.36
C ILE A 447 18.77 34.57 -2.65
N ASN A 448 19.45 33.70 -3.39
CA ASN A 448 20.62 32.95 -2.92
C ASN A 448 21.90 33.68 -3.32
N PHE A 449 22.01 34.14 -4.56
CA PHE A 449 23.21 34.83 -5.04
C PHE A 449 23.02 36.35 -5.06
N GLY A 450 23.57 37.05 -4.06
CA GLY A 450 23.58 38.51 -3.98
C GLY A 450 23.22 39.07 -2.59
N ILE A 451 22.08 39.76 -2.51
CA ILE A 451 21.62 40.48 -1.30
C ILE A 451 21.20 39.49 -0.22
N SER A 452 21.61 39.74 1.04
CA SER A 452 21.15 38.97 2.19
C SER A 452 19.77 39.40 2.67
N ASN A 453 18.98 38.45 3.19
CA ASN A 453 17.68 38.68 3.85
C ASN A 453 16.56 39.18 2.91
N ASP A 454 16.27 38.40 1.87
CA ASP A 454 15.17 38.66 0.95
C ASP A 454 13.82 38.25 1.58
N PHE A 455 13.15 39.20 2.25
CA PHE A 455 11.80 38.99 2.80
C PHE A 455 10.75 38.89 1.69
N LYS A 456 9.76 38.02 1.84
CA LYS A 456 8.75 37.77 0.79
C LYS A 456 7.40 38.40 1.12
N GLY A 457 6.58 38.63 0.08
CA GLY A 457 5.26 39.23 0.22
C GLY A 457 5.20 40.69 -0.18
N ILE A 458 4.33 41.45 0.49
CA ILE A 458 4.30 42.91 0.35
C ILE A 458 5.20 43.48 1.47
N VAL A 459 6.36 44.02 1.09
CA VAL A 459 7.39 44.51 2.02
C VAL A 459 7.26 46.01 2.26
N GLY A 460 6.60 46.73 1.35
CA GLY A 460 6.36 48.17 1.45
C GLY A 460 4.89 48.54 1.63
N LYS A 461 4.59 49.84 1.51
CA LYS A 461 3.23 50.37 1.61
C LYS A 461 2.46 50.22 0.30
N VAL A 462 1.14 50.27 0.41
CA VAL A 462 0.22 50.20 -0.73
C VAL A 462 -0.62 51.45 -0.76
N PHE A 463 -0.73 52.06 -1.94
CA PHE A 463 -1.44 53.32 -2.15
C PHE A 463 -2.49 53.19 -3.25
N ILE A 464 -3.58 53.93 -3.06
CA ILE A 464 -4.47 54.34 -4.14
C ILE A 464 -4.26 55.82 -4.38
N ASN A 465 -3.78 56.16 -5.58
CA ASN A 465 -3.27 57.48 -5.94
C ASN A 465 -2.16 57.92 -5.00
N THR A 466 -2.50 58.68 -3.96
CA THR A 466 -1.58 59.20 -2.93
C THR A 466 -1.98 58.79 -1.51
N ARG A 467 -3.10 58.08 -1.33
CA ARG A 467 -3.60 57.64 -0.02
C ARG A 467 -3.15 56.23 0.27
N GLU A 468 -2.49 56.06 1.41
CA GLU A 468 -2.07 54.75 1.93
C GLU A 468 -3.30 53.91 2.32
N LEU A 469 -3.30 52.63 1.92
CA LEU A 469 -4.30 51.65 2.32
C LEU A 469 -3.86 50.96 3.62
N VAL A 470 -4.81 50.86 4.55
CA VAL A 470 -4.61 50.31 5.90
C VAL A 470 -5.70 49.29 6.22
N ASN A 471 -5.51 48.52 7.30
CA ASN A 471 -6.40 47.45 7.75
C ASN A 471 -6.45 46.31 6.73
N TRP A 472 -5.38 45.53 6.74
CA TRP A 472 -5.18 44.38 5.89
C TRP A 472 -5.58 43.09 6.60
N THR A 473 -6.17 42.17 5.85
CA THR A 473 -6.36 40.77 6.23
C THR A 473 -5.46 39.91 5.35
N MET A 474 -4.58 39.12 5.96
CA MET A 474 -3.65 38.23 5.26
C MET A 474 -4.04 36.77 5.51
N TYR A 475 -4.13 36.01 4.44
CA TYR A 475 -4.43 34.58 4.46
C TYR A 475 -3.20 33.79 4.01
N ALA A 476 -2.60 33.06 4.95
CA ALA A 476 -1.34 32.35 4.76
C ALA A 476 -1.59 30.92 4.22
N MET A 477 -1.17 30.64 2.99
CA MET A 477 -1.35 29.36 2.30
C MET A 477 0.01 28.76 1.90
N PRO A 478 0.68 27.98 2.77
CA PRO A 478 2.04 27.48 2.50
C PRO A 478 2.12 26.40 1.43
N LEU A 479 1.04 25.63 1.23
CA LEU A 479 0.91 24.59 0.18
C LEU A 479 2.01 23.49 0.16
N GLU A 480 2.77 23.34 1.25
CA GLU A 480 3.80 22.30 1.40
C GLU A 480 3.23 20.89 1.58
N GLN A 481 2.00 20.78 2.08
CA GLN A 481 1.34 19.50 2.34
C GLN A 481 0.20 19.27 1.36
N PHE A 482 0.16 18.06 0.78
CA PHE A 482 -0.93 17.68 -0.12
C PHE A 482 -2.25 17.40 0.61
N HIS A 483 -2.23 17.15 1.93
CA HIS A 483 -3.41 16.72 2.67
C HIS A 483 -4.58 17.72 2.65
N PRO A 484 -4.39 19.03 2.92
CA PRO A 484 -5.48 20.02 2.81
C PRO A 484 -6.01 20.17 1.37
N ILE A 485 -5.13 20.07 0.37
CA ILE A 485 -5.52 20.11 -1.04
C ILE A 485 -6.36 18.88 -1.40
N LYS A 486 -5.96 17.70 -0.95
CA LYS A 486 -6.70 16.45 -1.14
C LYS A 486 -8.07 16.49 -0.47
N GLN A 487 -8.14 17.00 0.77
CA GLN A 487 -9.43 17.18 1.47
C GLN A 487 -10.33 18.14 0.71
N LEU A 488 -9.81 19.28 0.25
CA LEU A 488 -10.56 20.22 -0.58
C LEU A 488 -11.01 19.58 -1.91
N ILE A 489 -10.19 18.77 -2.56
CA ILE A 489 -10.58 18.02 -3.78
C ILE A 489 -11.72 17.07 -3.44
N MET A 490 -11.62 16.32 -2.35
CA MET A 490 -12.67 15.41 -1.90
C MET A 490 -13.96 16.16 -1.54
N GLU A 491 -13.87 17.30 -0.87
CA GLU A 491 -15.00 18.16 -0.55
C GLU A 491 -15.60 18.78 -1.79
N HIS A 492 -14.79 19.28 -2.73
CA HIS A 492 -15.28 19.81 -4.00
C HIS A 492 -15.87 18.69 -4.88
N GLN A 493 -15.32 17.49 -4.89
CA GLN A 493 -15.93 16.33 -5.55
C GLN A 493 -17.25 15.97 -4.86
N LYS A 494 -17.33 16.06 -3.53
CA LYS A 494 -18.58 15.95 -2.75
C LYS A 494 -19.57 17.09 -3.07
N VAL A 495 -19.13 18.33 -3.28
CA VAL A 495 -19.99 19.49 -3.59
C VAL A 495 -20.39 19.50 -5.07
N ALA A 496 -19.52 19.11 -5.99
CA ALA A 496 -19.82 18.96 -7.41
C ALA A 496 -20.74 17.75 -7.66
N SER A 497 -20.58 16.66 -6.89
CA SER A 497 -21.58 15.58 -6.84
C SER A 497 -22.87 16.05 -6.14
N ARG A 498 -22.83 16.84 -5.06
CA ARG A 498 -24.03 17.45 -4.44
C ARG A 498 -24.72 18.51 -5.30
N LYS A 499 -24.01 19.26 -6.16
CA LYS A 499 -24.57 20.24 -7.11
C LYS A 499 -25.04 19.62 -8.42
N LYS A 500 -24.74 18.34 -8.67
CA LYS A 500 -25.32 17.55 -9.76
C LYS A 500 -26.33 16.50 -9.32
N ILE A 501 -26.54 16.30 -8.03
CA ILE A 501 -27.39 15.22 -7.52
C ILE A 501 -28.19 15.76 -6.34
N ALA A 502 -29.43 16.18 -6.62
CA ALA A 502 -30.52 15.86 -5.69
C ALA A 502 -30.40 14.37 -5.37
N ASP A 503 -30.46 13.96 -4.09
CA ASP A 503 -30.27 12.60 -3.54
C ASP A 503 -31.05 11.46 -4.25
N VAL A 504 -30.81 11.28 -5.53
CA VAL A 504 -31.46 10.36 -6.44
C VAL A 504 -30.33 9.64 -7.16
N GLY A 505 -30.09 8.37 -6.79
CA GLY A 505 -29.20 7.48 -7.55
C GLY A 505 -27.87 7.08 -6.89
N LYS A 506 -27.62 7.33 -5.61
CA LYS A 506 -26.48 6.69 -4.92
C LYS A 506 -26.76 5.20 -4.68
N GLY A 507 -25.83 4.35 -5.10
CA GLY A 507 -25.87 2.92 -4.81
C GLY A 507 -25.57 2.62 -3.34
N VAL A 508 -25.97 1.44 -2.89
CA VAL A 508 -25.74 0.95 -1.53
C VAL A 508 -25.12 -0.44 -1.62
N THR A 509 -24.03 -0.68 -0.89
CA THR A 509 -23.37 -1.99 -0.81
C THR A 509 -23.56 -2.58 0.59
N PRO A 510 -24.26 -3.72 0.72
CA PRO A 510 -24.33 -4.47 1.97
C PRO A 510 -23.03 -5.23 2.21
N ILE A 511 -22.63 -5.40 3.46
CA ILE A 511 -21.53 -6.31 3.82
C ILE A 511 -21.83 -7.09 5.10
N TYR A 512 -21.47 -8.37 5.10
CA TYR A 512 -21.32 -9.16 6.34
C TYR A 512 -19.91 -9.00 6.90
N ILE A 513 -19.78 -9.18 8.21
CA ILE A 513 -18.49 -9.28 8.89
C ILE A 513 -18.36 -10.68 9.49
N GLU A 514 -17.47 -11.48 8.92
CA GLU A 514 -17.24 -12.86 9.35
C GLU A 514 -16.33 -12.90 10.58
N TRP A 515 -16.89 -13.24 11.74
CA TRP A 515 -16.12 -13.30 12.99
C TRP A 515 -14.97 -14.32 12.92
N SER A 516 -15.16 -15.51 12.33
CA SER A 516 -14.10 -16.51 12.14
C SER A 516 -12.92 -16.03 11.29
N LEU A 517 -13.15 -15.16 10.31
CA LEU A 517 -12.08 -14.59 9.49
C LEU A 517 -11.18 -13.67 10.31
N HIS A 518 -11.81 -12.82 11.14
CA HIS A 518 -11.16 -11.81 11.94
C HIS A 518 -10.61 -12.32 13.26
N GLU A 519 -11.18 -13.37 13.87
CA GLU A 519 -10.70 -14.00 15.12
C GLU A 519 -10.55 -15.53 14.94
N PRO A 520 -9.60 -15.98 14.10
CA PRO A 520 -9.42 -17.42 13.81
C PRO A 520 -9.06 -18.24 15.07
N PHE A 521 -8.45 -17.61 16.06
CA PHE A 521 -8.17 -18.17 17.39
C PHE A 521 -8.54 -17.15 18.48
N PRO A 522 -8.89 -17.59 19.71
CA PRO A 522 -9.35 -16.69 20.75
C PRO A 522 -8.33 -15.58 21.06
N GLY A 523 -8.76 -14.32 20.92
CA GLY A 523 -7.95 -13.12 21.15
C GLY A 523 -6.89 -12.81 20.07
N GLN A 524 -6.83 -13.59 18.98
CA GLN A 524 -5.91 -13.34 17.86
C GLN A 524 -6.69 -12.73 16.70
N TYR A 525 -6.52 -11.42 16.49
CA TYR A 525 -7.28 -10.69 15.48
C TYR A 525 -6.49 -10.45 14.19
N ARG A 526 -7.16 -10.55 13.04
CA ARG A 526 -6.65 -10.20 11.70
C ARG A 526 -7.48 -9.09 11.06
N TRP A 527 -6.78 -8.08 10.53
CA TRP A 527 -7.35 -6.87 9.94
C TRP A 527 -6.63 -6.45 8.65
N ASP A 528 -5.90 -7.37 8.05
CA ASP A 528 -5.05 -7.18 6.88
C ASP A 528 -5.42 -8.16 5.76
N GLY A 529 -4.92 -7.89 4.55
CA GLY A 529 -5.22 -8.71 3.38
C GLY A 529 -6.72 -8.77 3.11
N ILE A 530 -7.27 -9.99 2.96
CA ILE A 530 -8.71 -10.20 2.71
C ILE A 530 -9.59 -9.80 3.92
N ALA A 531 -9.00 -9.63 5.11
CA ALA A 531 -9.68 -9.23 6.34
C ALA A 531 -9.59 -7.71 6.61
N ASP A 532 -9.12 -6.89 5.67
CA ASP A 532 -9.04 -5.43 5.83
C ASP A 532 -10.40 -4.75 5.59
N LEU A 533 -11.24 -4.79 6.63
CA LEU A 533 -12.58 -4.22 6.63
C LEU A 533 -12.59 -2.70 6.42
N GLU A 534 -11.66 -1.98 7.05
CA GLU A 534 -11.61 -0.52 6.97
C GLU A 534 -11.28 -0.08 5.55
N LYS A 535 -10.31 -0.75 4.92
CA LYS A 535 -9.98 -0.50 3.52
C LYS A 535 -11.15 -0.77 2.59
N PHE A 536 -11.91 -1.84 2.83
CA PHE A 536 -13.11 -2.15 2.04
C PHE A 536 -14.15 -1.02 2.12
N ILE A 537 -14.45 -0.54 3.34
CA ILE A 537 -15.42 0.54 3.56
C ILE A 537 -14.93 1.85 2.94
N GLU A 538 -13.64 2.16 3.05
CA GLU A 538 -13.01 3.33 2.42
C GLU A 538 -13.11 3.27 0.89
N THR A 539 -12.90 2.09 0.29
CA THR A 539 -13.08 1.88 -1.15
C THR A 539 -14.54 2.06 -1.56
N ALA A 540 -15.51 1.52 -0.82
CA ALA A 540 -16.93 1.76 -1.11
C ALA A 540 -17.27 3.26 -1.03
N GLN A 541 -16.71 3.98 -0.05
CA GLN A 541 -16.88 5.41 0.08
C GLN A 541 -16.26 6.19 -1.09
N SER A 542 -15.07 5.80 -1.57
CA SER A 542 -14.42 6.45 -2.72
C SER A 542 -15.19 6.25 -4.02
N GLU A 543 -15.88 5.12 -4.15
CA GLU A 543 -16.81 4.84 -5.26
C GLU A 543 -18.21 5.45 -5.06
N ASN A 544 -18.37 6.33 -4.06
CA ASN A 544 -19.62 7.03 -3.74
C ASN A 544 -20.82 6.09 -3.46
N LEU A 545 -20.53 4.94 -2.84
CA LEU A 545 -21.53 4.01 -2.35
C LEU A 545 -21.78 4.23 -0.86
N TYR A 546 -23.05 4.11 -0.45
CA TYR A 546 -23.37 3.91 0.97
C TYR A 546 -23.15 2.46 1.37
N VAL A 547 -22.99 2.21 2.67
CA VAL A 547 -22.76 0.87 3.21
C VAL A 547 -23.89 0.48 4.16
N ILE A 548 -24.40 -0.74 4.00
CA ILE A 548 -25.24 -1.42 5.01
C ILE A 548 -24.34 -2.43 5.71
N LEU A 549 -24.05 -2.20 6.97
CA LEU A 549 -23.18 -3.06 7.76
C LEU A 549 -23.97 -4.18 8.43
N ARG A 550 -23.51 -5.42 8.33
CA ARG A 550 -24.13 -6.57 8.99
C ARG A 550 -23.09 -7.30 9.87
N PRO A 551 -22.86 -6.81 11.10
CA PRO A 551 -21.74 -7.26 11.94
C PRO A 551 -21.93 -8.63 12.61
N GLY A 552 -23.06 -9.31 12.40
CA GLY A 552 -23.36 -10.59 13.01
C GLY A 552 -23.79 -10.47 14.49
N PRO A 553 -23.33 -11.34 15.40
CA PRO A 553 -22.11 -12.17 15.32
C PRO A 553 -22.27 -13.46 14.50
N TYR A 554 -23.50 -13.84 14.18
CA TYR A 554 -23.84 -14.88 13.21
C TYR A 554 -24.28 -14.24 11.89
N ILE A 555 -23.80 -14.76 10.77
CA ILE A 555 -24.09 -14.19 9.44
C ILE A 555 -24.73 -15.17 8.46
N CYS A 556 -24.81 -16.47 8.78
CA CYS A 556 -25.19 -17.51 7.82
C CYS A 556 -24.24 -17.49 6.58
N ALA A 557 -24.69 -16.86 5.50
CA ALA A 557 -23.91 -16.47 4.33
C ALA A 557 -23.17 -17.61 3.61
N GLU A 558 -23.61 -18.86 3.77
CA GLU A 558 -22.96 -20.04 3.21
C GLU A 558 -21.47 -20.16 3.61
N ARG A 559 -21.11 -19.56 4.75
CA ARG A 559 -19.77 -19.61 5.36
C ARG A 559 -19.72 -20.69 6.43
N ASP A 560 -18.57 -21.32 6.62
CA ASP A 560 -18.34 -22.33 7.67
C ASP A 560 -18.93 -21.85 9.01
N MET A 561 -19.84 -22.64 9.57
CA MET A 561 -20.50 -22.38 10.87
C MET A 561 -21.26 -21.03 10.95
N GLY A 562 -21.67 -20.49 9.81
CA GLY A 562 -22.35 -19.19 9.75
C GLY A 562 -21.46 -18.01 10.13
N GLY A 563 -20.15 -18.16 9.94
CA GLY A 563 -19.13 -17.17 10.29
C GLY A 563 -18.70 -17.18 11.75
N PHE A 564 -19.14 -18.16 12.55
CA PHE A 564 -18.65 -18.32 13.92
C PHE A 564 -17.25 -18.93 13.96
N PRO A 565 -16.38 -18.47 14.87
CA PRO A 565 -15.13 -19.15 15.14
C PRO A 565 -15.34 -20.55 15.75
N HIS A 566 -14.77 -21.58 15.12
CA HIS A 566 -14.84 -22.98 15.58
C HIS A 566 -14.40 -23.18 17.04
N TRP A 567 -13.49 -22.33 17.54
CA TRP A 567 -12.95 -22.44 18.88
C TRP A 567 -14.02 -22.20 19.97
N LEU A 568 -15.17 -21.61 19.64
CA LEU A 568 -16.31 -21.50 20.56
C LEU A 568 -16.75 -22.89 21.06
N LEU A 569 -16.84 -23.87 20.15
CA LEU A 569 -17.20 -25.25 20.47
C LEU A 569 -16.07 -26.00 21.18
N THR A 570 -14.82 -25.58 20.98
CA THR A 570 -13.65 -26.14 21.70
C THR A 570 -13.63 -25.66 23.14
N LYS A 571 -13.79 -24.35 23.33
CA LYS A 571 -13.69 -23.69 24.62
C LYS A 571 -14.91 -23.96 25.50
N TYR A 572 -16.09 -24.00 24.89
CA TYR A 572 -17.36 -24.20 25.57
C TYR A 572 -18.17 -25.30 24.84
N PRO A 573 -17.86 -26.59 25.05
CA PRO A 573 -18.52 -27.67 24.30
C PRO A 573 -20.04 -27.77 24.47
N ALA A 574 -20.58 -27.22 25.57
CA ALA A 574 -22.01 -27.19 25.86
C ALA A 574 -22.68 -25.84 25.52
N VAL A 575 -21.96 -24.92 24.87
CA VAL A 575 -22.45 -23.56 24.57
C VAL A 575 -23.72 -23.60 23.72
N LYS A 576 -24.68 -22.75 24.07
CA LYS A 576 -25.87 -22.53 23.26
C LYS A 576 -25.71 -21.26 22.44
N LEU A 577 -25.09 -21.39 21.27
CA LEU A 577 -24.89 -20.27 20.34
C LEU A 577 -26.23 -19.66 19.93
N ARG A 578 -26.23 -18.35 19.71
CA ARG A 578 -27.42 -17.54 19.37
C ARG A 578 -28.54 -17.61 20.42
N THR A 579 -28.18 -17.75 21.70
CA THR A 579 -29.11 -17.69 22.84
C THR A 579 -28.51 -16.84 23.97
N TYR A 580 -29.27 -16.62 25.06
CA TYR A 580 -28.80 -15.91 26.25
C TYR A 580 -27.88 -16.79 27.13
N ASP A 581 -26.92 -17.45 26.50
CA ASP A 581 -25.88 -18.22 27.16
C ASP A 581 -24.74 -17.29 27.59
N ILE A 582 -24.39 -17.29 28.88
CA ILE A 582 -23.43 -16.34 29.45
C ILE A 582 -22.03 -16.50 28.84
N ASP A 583 -21.60 -17.72 28.53
CA ASP A 583 -20.30 -17.95 27.93
C ASP A 583 -20.27 -17.46 26.49
N TYR A 584 -21.35 -17.68 25.73
CA TYR A 584 -21.50 -17.14 24.38
C TYR A 584 -21.53 -15.60 24.38
N LEU A 585 -22.41 -14.99 25.18
CA LEU A 585 -22.56 -13.54 25.25
C LEU A 585 -21.26 -12.84 25.65
N LYS A 586 -20.49 -13.46 26.54
CA LYS A 586 -19.17 -12.95 26.95
C LYS A 586 -18.20 -12.85 25.78
N GLU A 587 -18.18 -13.83 24.87
CA GLU A 587 -17.31 -13.78 23.69
C GLU A 587 -17.87 -12.82 22.63
N VAL A 588 -19.19 -12.77 22.44
CA VAL A 588 -19.83 -11.78 21.56
C VAL A 588 -19.53 -10.35 21.99
N GLN A 589 -19.59 -10.06 23.30
CA GLN A 589 -19.28 -8.74 23.84
C GLN A 589 -17.83 -8.34 23.54
N LYS A 590 -16.88 -9.26 23.70
CA LYS A 590 -15.47 -9.00 23.35
C LYS A 590 -15.32 -8.73 21.86
N TRP A 591 -15.94 -9.56 21.02
CA TRP A 591 -15.91 -9.38 19.58
C TRP A 591 -16.42 -7.99 19.17
N TYR A 592 -17.60 -7.59 19.65
CA TYR A 592 -18.15 -6.26 19.38
C TYR A 592 -17.26 -5.14 19.93
N SER A 593 -16.68 -5.32 21.11
CA SER A 593 -15.76 -4.33 21.71
C SER A 593 -14.45 -4.17 20.93
N THR A 594 -14.06 -5.18 20.13
CA THR A 594 -12.92 -5.10 19.22
C THR A 594 -13.31 -4.55 17.85
N LEU A 595 -14.46 -4.98 17.32
CA LEU A 595 -14.92 -4.61 15.98
C LEU A 595 -15.43 -3.17 15.91
N MET A 596 -16.36 -2.80 16.79
CA MET A 596 -17.14 -1.57 16.63
C MET A 596 -16.30 -0.28 16.70
N PRO A 597 -15.24 -0.16 17.54
CA PRO A 597 -14.37 1.02 17.52
C PRO A 597 -13.67 1.28 16.18
N ARG A 598 -13.44 0.24 15.36
CA ARG A 598 -12.87 0.40 14.01
C ARG A 598 -13.90 0.92 13.00
N VAL A 599 -15.17 0.60 13.23
CA VAL A 599 -16.29 0.95 12.35
C VAL A 599 -16.88 2.31 12.68
N GLU A 600 -16.77 2.78 13.93
CA GLU A 600 -17.44 3.98 14.45
C GLU A 600 -17.25 5.22 13.56
N ARG A 601 -16.02 5.45 13.07
CA ARG A 601 -15.72 6.59 12.17
C ARG A 601 -16.45 6.52 10.84
N PHE A 602 -16.88 5.32 10.42
CA PHE A 602 -17.57 5.08 9.16
C PHE A 602 -19.09 5.21 9.28
N LEU A 603 -19.64 5.36 10.49
CA LEU A 603 -21.07 5.62 10.68
C LEU A 603 -21.46 6.95 10.02
N TYR A 604 -22.63 6.99 9.37
CA TYR A 604 -23.06 8.13 8.59
C TYR A 604 -23.18 9.42 9.42
N GLY A 605 -23.70 9.32 10.64
CA GLY A 605 -23.76 10.42 11.60
C GLY A 605 -22.39 10.95 12.04
N ASN A 606 -21.32 10.17 11.83
CA ASN A 606 -19.93 10.56 12.07
C ASN A 606 -19.20 11.00 10.77
N GLY A 607 -19.91 11.09 9.65
CA GLY A 607 -19.38 11.54 8.35
C GLY A 607 -18.92 10.43 7.41
N GLY A 608 -19.10 9.16 7.78
CA GLY A 608 -18.76 8.00 6.95
C GLY A 608 -19.90 7.50 6.04
N PRO A 609 -19.72 6.37 5.33
CA PRO A 609 -20.71 5.85 4.37
C PRO A 609 -21.76 4.90 4.98
N VAL A 610 -21.62 4.45 6.23
CA VAL A 610 -22.46 3.40 6.83
C VAL A 610 -23.79 3.97 7.31
N ILE A 611 -24.87 3.71 6.56
CA ILE A 611 -26.21 4.28 6.81
C ILE A 611 -27.12 3.38 7.65
N MET A 612 -26.87 2.06 7.64
CA MET A 612 -27.64 1.08 8.40
C MET A 612 -26.73 0.03 9.00
N VAL A 613 -27.09 -0.49 10.18
CA VAL A 613 -26.39 -1.57 10.88
C VAL A 613 -27.38 -2.65 11.30
N SER A 614 -27.17 -3.90 10.89
CA SER A 614 -28.05 -5.00 11.30
C SER A 614 -27.77 -5.45 12.73
N ILE A 615 -28.80 -5.95 13.39
CA ILE A 615 -28.69 -6.70 14.64
C ILE A 615 -29.00 -8.15 14.30
N GLU A 616 -28.01 -9.04 14.49
CA GLU A 616 -28.15 -10.46 14.13
C GLU A 616 -28.41 -10.65 12.63
N ASN A 617 -28.79 -11.87 12.24
CA ASN A 617 -29.20 -12.24 10.91
C ASN A 617 -30.26 -13.36 10.92
N GLU A 618 -31.44 -13.10 10.38
CA GLU A 618 -32.55 -14.06 10.25
C GLU A 618 -32.80 -14.86 11.53
N TYR A 619 -32.85 -14.16 12.67
CA TYR A 619 -33.01 -14.83 13.95
C TYR A 619 -34.36 -15.55 14.08
N GLY A 620 -35.37 -15.09 13.36
CA GLY A 620 -36.68 -15.73 13.29
C GLY A 620 -36.66 -17.12 12.68
N SER A 621 -35.65 -17.43 11.84
CA SER A 621 -35.42 -18.79 11.31
C SER A 621 -34.91 -19.75 12.40
N PHE A 622 -34.28 -19.21 13.45
CA PHE A 622 -33.67 -20.01 14.50
C PHE A 622 -34.67 -20.43 15.58
N HIS A 623 -34.76 -21.74 15.81
CA HIS A 623 -35.76 -22.37 16.67
C HIS A 623 -35.79 -21.88 18.13
N ALA A 624 -34.71 -21.28 18.64
CA ALA A 624 -34.64 -20.86 20.04
C ALA A 624 -35.58 -19.70 20.37
N CYS A 625 -35.82 -18.77 19.43
CA CYS A 625 -36.65 -17.57 19.63
C CYS A 625 -36.34 -16.83 20.95
N ASP A 626 -35.05 -16.74 21.33
CA ASP A 626 -34.63 -16.19 22.62
C ASP A 626 -34.69 -14.64 22.60
N ARG A 627 -35.75 -14.11 23.21
CA ARG A 627 -35.98 -12.67 23.29
C ARG A 627 -34.98 -11.94 24.19
N LEU A 628 -34.41 -12.62 25.20
CA LEU A 628 -33.40 -12.02 26.06
C LEU A 628 -32.10 -11.82 25.28
N TYR A 629 -31.73 -12.79 24.45
CA TYR A 629 -30.60 -12.67 23.53
C TYR A 629 -30.78 -11.52 22.55
N MET A 630 -31.92 -11.44 21.85
CA MET A 630 -32.17 -10.36 20.90
C MET A 630 -32.19 -8.97 21.57
N GLN A 631 -32.72 -8.87 22.80
CA GLN A 631 -32.67 -7.64 23.58
C GLN A 631 -31.24 -7.28 24.01
N TYR A 632 -30.41 -8.26 24.36
CA TYR A 632 -28.99 -8.06 24.64
C TYR A 632 -28.25 -7.54 23.41
N MET A 633 -28.43 -8.20 22.26
CA MET A 633 -27.81 -7.79 21.00
C MET A 633 -28.23 -6.37 20.61
N LYS A 634 -29.52 -6.04 20.74
CA LYS A 634 -29.99 -4.66 20.57
C LYS A 634 -29.23 -3.68 21.46
N ASN A 635 -29.17 -3.94 22.76
CA ASN A 635 -28.53 -3.02 23.69
C ASN A 635 -27.04 -2.85 23.39
N LEU A 636 -26.36 -3.94 23.04
CA LEU A 636 -24.95 -3.94 22.67
C LEU A 636 -24.70 -3.13 21.39
N THR A 637 -25.50 -3.35 20.33
CA THR A 637 -25.35 -2.59 19.08
C THR A 637 -25.72 -1.12 19.26
N VAL A 638 -26.79 -0.80 20.00
CA VAL A 638 -27.18 0.59 20.35
C VAL A 638 -26.06 1.31 21.09
N HIS A 639 -25.36 0.64 21.99
CA HIS A 639 -24.25 1.24 22.75
C HIS A 639 -23.15 1.80 21.84
N PHE A 640 -22.86 1.15 20.71
CA PHE A 640 -21.82 1.59 19.78
C PHE A 640 -22.33 2.46 18.62
N VAL A 641 -23.56 2.23 18.15
CA VAL A 641 -24.09 2.93 16.96
C VAL A 641 -24.85 4.20 17.33
N GLU A 642 -25.47 4.22 18.52
CA GLU A 642 -26.30 5.32 19.01
C GLU A 642 -27.34 5.77 17.96
N ASP A 643 -27.32 7.05 17.58
CA ASP A 643 -28.15 7.68 16.55
C ASP A 643 -27.39 7.92 15.23
N LYS A 644 -26.19 7.35 15.07
CA LYS A 644 -25.31 7.62 13.92
C LYS A 644 -25.62 6.78 12.68
N ALA A 645 -26.38 5.69 12.82
CA ALA A 645 -26.90 4.89 11.71
C ALA A 645 -28.22 4.22 12.10
N VAL A 646 -29.03 3.83 11.11
CA VAL A 646 -30.32 3.16 11.38
C VAL A 646 -30.08 1.69 11.73
N LEU A 647 -30.57 1.26 12.89
CA LEU A 647 -30.55 -0.14 13.29
C LEU A 647 -31.72 -0.92 12.68
N PHE A 648 -31.44 -2.13 12.19
CA PHE A 648 -32.47 -2.99 11.60
C PHE A 648 -32.27 -4.48 11.91
N THR A 649 -33.33 -5.28 11.76
CA THR A 649 -33.27 -6.75 11.71
C THR A 649 -33.78 -7.24 10.35
N ASN A 650 -33.32 -8.39 9.90
CA ASN A 650 -33.75 -8.99 8.63
C ASN A 650 -34.28 -10.41 8.86
N ASP A 651 -35.48 -10.72 8.36
CA ASP A 651 -36.08 -12.04 8.44
C ASP A 651 -37.10 -12.30 7.32
N GLY A 652 -37.28 -13.57 6.97
CA GLY A 652 -38.35 -13.98 6.07
C GLY A 652 -39.74 -13.57 6.54
N PRO A 653 -40.71 -13.42 5.61
CA PRO A 653 -42.00 -12.79 5.87
C PRO A 653 -42.88 -13.49 6.91
N GLU A 654 -42.61 -14.76 7.23
CA GLU A 654 -43.33 -15.55 8.24
C GLU A 654 -42.61 -15.60 9.60
N LEU A 655 -41.39 -15.07 9.69
CA LEU A 655 -40.46 -15.30 10.80
C LEU A 655 -40.28 -14.09 11.73
N LEU A 656 -40.95 -12.98 11.39
CA LEU A 656 -40.89 -11.70 12.11
C LEU A 656 -41.27 -11.78 13.60
N GLU A 657 -42.04 -12.78 14.03
CA GLU A 657 -42.45 -12.90 15.44
C GLU A 657 -41.26 -13.06 16.39
N CYS A 658 -40.26 -13.82 15.96
CA CYS A 658 -39.03 -14.09 16.72
C CYS A 658 -37.87 -13.21 16.26
N GLY A 659 -37.87 -12.77 15.00
CA GLY A 659 -36.79 -11.98 14.43
C GLY A 659 -36.87 -10.47 14.65
N SER A 660 -38.07 -9.91 14.83
CA SER A 660 -38.24 -8.47 15.03
C SER A 660 -38.01 -8.03 16.49
N ILE A 661 -37.43 -6.84 16.67
CA ILE A 661 -37.22 -6.23 17.99
C ILE A 661 -37.98 -4.90 18.08
N PRO A 662 -38.79 -4.65 19.12
CA PRO A 662 -39.51 -3.39 19.27
C PRO A 662 -38.58 -2.17 19.22
N GLY A 663 -38.94 -1.17 18.40
CA GLY A 663 -38.19 0.08 18.24
C GLY A 663 -36.96 -0.01 17.32
N ILE A 664 -36.71 -1.16 16.72
CA ILE A 664 -35.72 -1.36 15.65
C ILE A 664 -36.48 -1.56 14.34
N LEU A 665 -35.94 -1.17 13.20
CA LEU A 665 -36.59 -1.34 11.89
C LEU A 665 -36.59 -2.83 11.49
N PRO A 666 -37.73 -3.54 11.40
CA PRO A 666 -37.74 -4.85 10.78
C PRO A 666 -37.73 -4.70 9.25
N THR A 667 -36.88 -5.46 8.58
CA THR A 667 -36.83 -5.63 7.13
C THR A 667 -37.21 -7.06 6.76
N LEU A 668 -37.40 -7.32 5.47
CA LEU A 668 -37.68 -8.66 4.96
C LEU A 668 -36.56 -9.16 4.05
N ASP A 669 -36.45 -10.47 3.94
CA ASP A 669 -35.83 -11.17 2.82
C ASP A 669 -36.89 -11.96 2.03
N PHE A 670 -36.75 -12.00 0.71
CA PHE A 670 -37.50 -12.89 -0.18
C PHE A 670 -36.99 -12.78 -1.62
N GLY A 671 -37.10 -13.88 -2.37
CA GLY A 671 -36.68 -13.97 -3.78
C GLY A 671 -37.72 -13.44 -4.78
N ILE A 672 -37.68 -13.99 -6.00
CA ILE A 672 -38.58 -13.61 -7.10
C ILE A 672 -40.06 -13.81 -6.73
N THR A 673 -40.92 -12.86 -7.11
CA THR A 673 -42.35 -12.90 -6.85
C THR A 673 -43.11 -12.05 -7.86
N ASN A 674 -44.33 -12.48 -8.20
CA ASN A 674 -45.27 -11.69 -9.00
C ASN A 674 -46.18 -10.78 -8.16
N ASN A 675 -46.12 -10.88 -6.82
CA ASN A 675 -46.99 -10.14 -5.91
C ASN A 675 -46.30 -9.86 -4.57
N PRO A 676 -45.41 -8.85 -4.47
CA PRO A 676 -44.72 -8.52 -3.23
C PRO A 676 -45.65 -7.99 -2.11
N ASP A 677 -46.87 -7.53 -2.44
CA ASP A 677 -47.82 -7.01 -1.44
C ASP A 677 -48.21 -8.04 -0.37
N VAL A 678 -48.19 -9.34 -0.70
CA VAL A 678 -48.45 -10.40 0.28
C VAL A 678 -47.42 -10.41 1.41
N PHE A 679 -46.16 -10.09 1.10
CA PHE A 679 -45.07 -10.01 2.07
C PHE A 679 -45.12 -8.69 2.83
N TRP A 680 -45.35 -7.57 2.14
CA TRP A 680 -45.51 -6.26 2.78
C TRP A 680 -46.67 -6.23 3.77
N LYS A 681 -47.78 -6.91 3.48
CA LYS A 681 -48.92 -7.00 4.41
C LYS A 681 -48.53 -7.68 5.73
N ARG A 682 -47.59 -8.63 5.71
CA ARG A 682 -47.05 -9.27 6.92
C ARG A 682 -46.12 -8.32 7.66
N LEU A 683 -45.20 -7.66 6.94
CA LEU A 683 -44.33 -6.63 7.52
C LEU A 683 -45.14 -5.53 8.22
N ARG A 684 -46.26 -5.07 7.63
CA ARG A 684 -47.11 -4.02 8.22
C ARG A 684 -47.75 -4.37 9.56
N LYS A 685 -47.75 -5.64 9.98
CA LYS A 685 -48.15 -6.02 11.34
C LYS A 685 -47.12 -5.60 12.40
N TYR A 686 -45.83 -5.57 12.02
CA TYR A 686 -44.70 -5.26 12.89
C TYR A 686 -44.15 -3.84 12.64
N LEU A 687 -44.32 -3.31 11.43
CA LEU A 687 -43.97 -1.96 11.02
C LEU A 687 -45.19 -1.26 10.38
N PRO A 688 -46.17 -0.79 11.19
CA PRO A 688 -47.40 -0.18 10.65
C PRO A 688 -47.13 1.01 9.72
N LYS A 689 -46.06 1.77 9.97
CA LYS A 689 -45.57 2.88 9.15
C LYS A 689 -44.04 2.80 9.06
N GLY A 690 -43.48 3.17 7.92
CA GLY A 690 -42.04 3.12 7.68
C GLY A 690 -41.71 2.64 6.26
N PRO A 691 -40.41 2.64 5.89
CA PRO A 691 -39.98 2.20 4.57
C PRO A 691 -40.29 0.71 4.35
N LEU A 692 -40.49 0.33 3.09
CA LEU A 692 -40.43 -1.07 2.68
C LEU A 692 -38.97 -1.36 2.33
N VAL A 693 -38.43 -2.44 2.87
CA VAL A 693 -37.04 -2.86 2.64
C VAL A 693 -37.03 -4.37 2.44
N ASN A 694 -36.60 -4.80 1.25
CA ASN A 694 -36.11 -6.16 1.03
C ASN A 694 -34.59 -6.12 1.21
N ALA A 695 -34.09 -6.58 2.36
CA ALA A 695 -32.67 -6.54 2.69
C ALA A 695 -31.89 -7.73 2.11
N GLU A 696 -32.57 -8.76 1.60
CA GLU A 696 -31.96 -9.80 0.77
C GLU A 696 -32.91 -10.24 -0.36
N TYR A 697 -32.72 -9.62 -1.52
CA TYR A 697 -33.41 -9.97 -2.75
C TYR A 697 -32.52 -10.90 -3.58
N TYR A 698 -32.95 -12.15 -3.76
CA TYR A 698 -32.13 -13.20 -4.36
C TYR A 698 -32.23 -13.21 -5.90
N PRO A 699 -31.21 -12.73 -6.66
CA PRO A 699 -31.20 -12.79 -8.12
C PRO A 699 -30.69 -14.15 -8.65
N GLY A 700 -30.31 -15.04 -7.75
CA GLY A 700 -29.64 -16.31 -7.94
C GLY A 700 -29.78 -17.16 -6.67
N TRP A 701 -28.98 -18.22 -6.51
CA TRP A 701 -29.05 -19.07 -5.32
C TRP A 701 -27.71 -19.80 -5.06
N LEU A 702 -27.53 -20.26 -3.82
CA LEU A 702 -26.41 -21.14 -3.44
C LEU A 702 -26.50 -22.51 -4.15
N THR A 703 -25.40 -23.24 -4.18
CA THR A 703 -25.31 -24.57 -4.83
C THR A 703 -24.46 -25.51 -3.99
N HIS A 704 -24.91 -26.75 -3.84
CA HIS A 704 -24.15 -27.80 -3.16
C HIS A 704 -23.44 -28.74 -4.13
N TRP A 705 -22.46 -29.49 -3.63
CA TRP A 705 -21.91 -30.63 -4.38
C TRP A 705 -23.02 -31.64 -4.71
N MET A 706 -22.91 -32.30 -5.86
CA MET A 706 -23.88 -33.28 -6.39
C MET A 706 -25.24 -32.71 -6.81
N GLU A 707 -25.43 -31.40 -6.77
CA GLU A 707 -26.62 -30.73 -7.30
C GLU A 707 -26.36 -30.17 -8.71
N PRO A 708 -27.39 -29.93 -9.54
CA PRO A 708 -27.22 -29.08 -10.70
C PRO A 708 -26.92 -27.64 -10.27
N THR A 709 -26.16 -26.89 -11.08
CA THR A 709 -25.89 -25.49 -10.77
C THR A 709 -27.17 -24.67 -10.66
N ALA A 710 -27.35 -23.95 -9.56
CA ALA A 710 -28.52 -23.11 -9.38
C ALA A 710 -28.51 -21.92 -10.34
N ARG A 711 -29.65 -21.69 -11.02
CA ARG A 711 -29.84 -20.60 -11.98
C ARG A 711 -31.22 -19.98 -11.82
N VAL A 712 -31.29 -18.66 -11.93
CA VAL A 712 -32.53 -17.88 -11.86
C VAL A 712 -32.62 -16.96 -13.08
N ASP A 713 -33.77 -16.98 -13.74
CA ASP A 713 -34.00 -16.22 -14.96
C ASP A 713 -33.93 -14.69 -14.74
N ALA A 714 -33.21 -13.99 -15.62
CA ALA A 714 -32.97 -12.56 -15.51
C ALA A 714 -34.26 -11.73 -15.66
N ASP A 715 -35.20 -12.16 -16.50
CA ASP A 715 -36.46 -11.43 -16.72
C ASP A 715 -37.39 -11.56 -15.52
N MET A 716 -37.41 -12.72 -14.85
CA MET A 716 -38.13 -12.88 -13.57
C MET A 716 -37.54 -12.00 -12.47
N VAL A 717 -36.21 -11.87 -12.43
CA VAL A 717 -35.52 -10.99 -11.48
C VAL A 717 -35.92 -9.54 -11.72
N VAL A 718 -35.77 -9.05 -12.95
CA VAL A 718 -36.13 -7.68 -13.31
C VAL A 718 -37.62 -7.39 -13.11
N SER A 719 -38.50 -8.36 -13.40
CA SER A 719 -39.95 -8.20 -13.22
C SER A 719 -40.31 -8.00 -11.75
N SER A 720 -39.75 -8.82 -10.86
CA SER A 720 -39.99 -8.71 -9.41
C SER A 720 -39.40 -7.40 -8.85
N LEU A 721 -38.19 -7.03 -9.30
CA LEU A 721 -37.55 -5.76 -8.95
C LEU A 721 -38.44 -4.56 -9.31
N ARG A 722 -38.96 -4.51 -10.54
CA ARG A 722 -39.86 -3.42 -10.99
C ARG A 722 -41.12 -3.32 -10.12
N LEU A 723 -41.72 -4.44 -9.71
CA LEU A 723 -42.86 -4.43 -8.80
C LEU A 723 -42.50 -3.76 -7.46
N MET A 724 -41.36 -4.12 -6.87
CA MET A 724 -40.88 -3.53 -5.61
C MET A 724 -40.54 -2.03 -5.77
N LEU A 725 -39.85 -1.64 -6.85
CA LEU A 725 -39.50 -0.24 -7.11
C LEU A 725 -40.72 0.64 -7.35
N ASN A 726 -41.76 0.14 -8.04
CA ASN A 726 -43.04 0.84 -8.20
C ASN A 726 -43.73 1.13 -6.85
N GLN A 727 -43.48 0.30 -5.86
CA GLN A 727 -43.99 0.47 -4.48
C GLN A 727 -43.05 1.35 -3.62
N LYS A 728 -41.97 1.89 -4.20
CA LYS A 728 -40.91 2.65 -3.53
C LYS A 728 -40.22 1.83 -2.43
N ALA A 729 -40.13 0.52 -2.60
CA ALA A 729 -39.36 -0.34 -1.70
C ALA A 729 -37.85 -0.17 -1.96
N ASN A 730 -37.07 -0.26 -0.88
CA ASN A 730 -35.62 -0.35 -0.92
C ASN A 730 -35.26 -1.82 -1.12
N VAL A 731 -34.33 -2.11 -2.01
CA VAL A 731 -34.00 -3.49 -2.40
C VAL A 731 -32.49 -3.66 -2.36
N ASN A 732 -32.03 -4.71 -1.68
CA ASN A 732 -30.64 -5.11 -1.64
C ASN A 732 -30.46 -6.45 -2.37
N PHE A 733 -29.57 -6.53 -3.36
CA PHE A 733 -29.32 -7.79 -4.08
C PHE A 733 -28.40 -8.71 -3.28
N TYR A 734 -28.87 -9.92 -2.97
CA TYR A 734 -28.09 -10.96 -2.32
C TYR A 734 -28.01 -12.20 -3.24
N MET A 735 -26.93 -12.43 -3.99
CA MET A 735 -25.71 -11.62 -4.13
C MET A 735 -25.74 -10.74 -5.37
N PHE A 736 -25.14 -9.54 -5.29
CA PHE A 736 -24.79 -8.75 -6.48
C PHE A 736 -23.48 -9.25 -7.14
N PHE A 737 -22.53 -9.64 -6.30
CA PHE A 737 -21.29 -10.35 -6.63
C PHE A 737 -21.04 -11.32 -5.48
N GLY A 738 -20.93 -12.62 -5.77
CA GLY A 738 -20.73 -13.63 -4.73
C GLY A 738 -19.27 -14.02 -4.52
N GLY A 739 -18.51 -14.26 -5.60
CA GLY A 739 -17.08 -14.56 -5.53
C GLY A 739 -16.76 -16.02 -5.21
N THR A 740 -15.80 -16.29 -4.32
CA THR A 740 -15.25 -17.63 -4.07
C THR A 740 -15.07 -17.91 -2.57
N ASN A 741 -15.50 -19.10 -2.13
CA ASN A 741 -15.20 -19.66 -0.81
C ASN A 741 -13.81 -20.29 -0.77
N PHE A 742 -12.75 -19.47 -0.75
CA PHE A 742 -11.37 -19.96 -0.72
C PHE A 742 -11.06 -20.86 0.49
N GLY A 743 -10.11 -21.78 0.32
CA GLY A 743 -9.67 -22.68 1.38
C GLY A 743 -10.78 -23.57 1.95
N PHE A 744 -10.98 -23.49 3.27
CA PHE A 744 -11.97 -24.31 4.00
C PHE A 744 -13.15 -23.49 4.51
N THR A 745 -13.51 -22.41 3.81
CA THR A 745 -14.45 -21.41 4.31
C THR A 745 -15.89 -21.61 3.86
N ALA A 746 -16.15 -22.51 2.91
CA ALA A 746 -17.49 -22.92 2.52
C ALA A 746 -18.22 -23.61 3.69
N GLY A 747 -19.52 -23.35 3.84
CA GLY A 747 -20.37 -24.00 4.83
C GLY A 747 -21.10 -25.23 4.30
N ALA A 748 -22.26 -25.49 4.90
CA ALA A 748 -23.16 -26.57 4.52
C ALA A 748 -24.60 -26.27 5.00
N ASN A 749 -25.58 -26.97 4.43
CA ASN A 749 -26.97 -26.92 4.91
C ASN A 749 -27.46 -28.29 5.43
N ASP A 750 -28.43 -28.26 6.34
CA ASP A 750 -29.12 -29.45 6.86
C ASP A 750 -30.19 -29.97 5.88
N VAL A 751 -29.75 -30.40 4.70
CA VAL A 751 -30.61 -30.88 3.61
C VAL A 751 -30.08 -32.21 3.06
N GLY A 752 -30.80 -32.82 2.11
CA GLY A 752 -30.39 -34.08 1.49
C GLY A 752 -30.55 -35.35 2.37
N PRO A 753 -30.14 -36.52 1.84
CA PRO A 753 -30.40 -37.83 2.46
C PRO A 753 -29.81 -38.01 3.85
N GLY A 754 -28.64 -37.45 4.11
CA GLY A 754 -27.98 -37.53 5.41
C GLY A 754 -28.02 -36.27 6.24
N LYS A 755 -28.96 -35.36 5.96
CA LYS A 755 -29.14 -34.13 6.75
C LYS A 755 -27.86 -33.28 6.78
N TYR A 756 -27.28 -33.17 5.58
CA TYR A 756 -26.04 -32.49 5.29
C TYR A 756 -25.83 -32.42 3.77
N SER A 757 -25.65 -31.22 3.24
CA SER A 757 -25.12 -30.97 1.89
C SER A 757 -24.07 -29.88 1.97
N ALA A 758 -22.89 -30.12 1.41
CA ALA A 758 -21.78 -29.17 1.49
C ALA A 758 -21.84 -28.13 0.36
N ASP A 759 -21.65 -26.86 0.70
CA ASP A 759 -21.55 -25.78 -0.28
C ASP A 759 -20.32 -25.99 -1.19
N ILE A 760 -20.43 -25.60 -2.46
CA ILE A 760 -19.30 -25.66 -3.39
C ILE A 760 -18.27 -24.54 -3.12
N THR A 761 -17.08 -24.66 -3.70
CA THR A 761 -16.00 -23.67 -3.56
C THR A 761 -16.37 -22.35 -4.27
N SER A 762 -16.98 -22.44 -5.44
CA SER A 762 -17.49 -21.27 -6.15
C SER A 762 -18.68 -20.67 -5.42
N TYR A 763 -18.71 -19.36 -5.27
CA TYR A 763 -19.89 -18.63 -4.82
C TYR A 763 -20.39 -17.71 -5.93
N ASP A 764 -20.31 -18.17 -7.19
CA ASP A 764 -20.86 -17.49 -8.38
C ASP A 764 -22.31 -17.05 -8.18
N TYR A 765 -23.10 -17.90 -7.50
CA TYR A 765 -24.48 -17.64 -7.10
C TYR A 765 -25.45 -17.42 -8.27
N ASP A 766 -25.02 -17.49 -9.53
CA ASP A 766 -25.73 -16.90 -10.67
C ASP A 766 -26.01 -15.39 -10.46
N ALA A 767 -25.08 -14.69 -9.81
CA ALA A 767 -25.18 -13.29 -9.49
C ALA A 767 -25.08 -12.39 -10.75
N PRO A 768 -25.47 -11.10 -10.65
CA PRO A 768 -25.26 -10.12 -11.72
C PRO A 768 -23.80 -10.06 -12.19
N LEU A 769 -22.84 -10.10 -11.28
CA LEU A 769 -21.43 -10.31 -11.61
C LEU A 769 -21.05 -11.76 -11.28
N ASP A 770 -20.38 -12.44 -12.22
CA ASP A 770 -19.96 -13.84 -12.04
C ASP A 770 -18.83 -13.99 -11.00
N GLU A 771 -18.39 -15.21 -10.71
CA GLU A 771 -17.32 -15.50 -9.74
C GLU A 771 -16.03 -14.68 -9.94
N ALA A 772 -15.68 -14.32 -11.18
CA ALA A 772 -14.49 -13.52 -11.50
C ALA A 772 -14.77 -12.01 -11.60
N GLY A 773 -16.01 -11.59 -11.32
CA GLY A 773 -16.44 -10.19 -11.36
C GLY A 773 -16.85 -9.69 -12.75
N ASP A 774 -16.98 -10.56 -13.75
CA ASP A 774 -17.38 -10.16 -15.10
C ASP A 774 -18.90 -9.89 -15.14
N PRO A 775 -19.36 -8.85 -15.86
CA PRO A 775 -20.79 -8.57 -16.01
C PRO A 775 -21.50 -9.64 -16.84
N THR A 776 -22.61 -10.16 -16.29
CA THR A 776 -23.47 -11.14 -16.97
C THR A 776 -24.61 -10.45 -17.75
N PRO A 777 -25.33 -11.18 -18.63
CA PRO A 777 -26.58 -10.67 -19.21
C PRO A 777 -27.59 -10.17 -18.15
N LYS A 778 -27.61 -10.81 -16.97
CA LYS A 778 -28.45 -10.42 -15.83
C LYS A 778 -28.08 -9.05 -15.27
N TYR A 779 -26.78 -8.73 -15.16
CA TYR A 779 -26.32 -7.38 -14.80
C TYR A 779 -26.87 -6.32 -15.75
N PHE A 780 -26.78 -6.54 -17.06
CA PHE A 780 -27.27 -5.55 -18.04
C PHE A 780 -28.79 -5.38 -17.97
N ALA A 781 -29.54 -6.47 -17.74
CA ALA A 781 -30.99 -6.42 -17.57
C ALA A 781 -31.38 -5.63 -16.30
N ILE A 782 -30.72 -5.90 -15.16
CA ILE A 782 -30.92 -5.17 -13.90
C ILE A 782 -30.56 -3.69 -14.06
N ARG A 783 -29.38 -3.40 -14.63
CA ARG A 783 -28.92 -2.03 -14.87
C ARG A 783 -29.92 -1.24 -15.71
N LYS A 784 -30.41 -1.83 -16.81
CA LYS A 784 -31.44 -1.20 -17.65
C LYS A 784 -32.69 -0.86 -16.84
N ALA A 785 -33.16 -1.79 -16.01
CA ALA A 785 -34.31 -1.56 -15.14
C ALA A 785 -34.04 -0.43 -14.13
N LEU A 786 -32.88 -0.39 -13.48
CA LEU A 786 -32.55 0.66 -12.51
C LEU A 786 -32.46 2.05 -13.16
N ILE A 787 -31.92 2.16 -14.38
CA ILE A 787 -31.86 3.42 -15.14
C ILE A 787 -33.25 3.99 -15.41
N GLU A 788 -34.27 3.14 -15.63
CA GLU A 788 -35.66 3.58 -15.83
C GLU A 788 -36.24 4.30 -14.60
N TYR A 789 -35.79 3.97 -13.39
CA TYR A 789 -36.33 4.54 -12.14
C TYR A 789 -35.45 5.66 -11.57
N PHE A 790 -34.13 5.55 -11.69
CA PHE A 790 -33.18 6.45 -11.04
C PHE A 790 -32.40 7.33 -12.02
N GLY A 791 -32.54 7.11 -13.33
CA GLY A 791 -31.74 7.76 -14.37
C GLY A 791 -30.38 7.10 -14.58
N ASP A 792 -29.72 7.45 -15.69
CA ASP A 792 -28.36 6.97 -15.96
C ASP A 792 -27.36 7.66 -15.03
N PRO A 793 -26.60 6.93 -14.19
CA PRO A 793 -25.60 7.53 -13.31
C PRO A 793 -24.38 8.10 -14.06
N GLY A 794 -24.26 7.90 -15.38
CA GLY A 794 -23.13 8.41 -16.18
C GLY A 794 -21.81 7.67 -15.94
N VAL A 795 -21.87 6.54 -15.25
CA VAL A 795 -20.74 5.63 -15.01
C VAL A 795 -20.81 4.50 -16.04
N PRO A 796 -19.77 4.21 -16.83
CA PRO A 796 -19.81 3.12 -17.80
C PRO A 796 -20.08 1.78 -17.11
N ALA A 797 -20.70 0.84 -17.83
CA ALA A 797 -20.75 -0.54 -17.37
C ALA A 797 -19.32 -1.11 -17.30
N PRO A 798 -19.01 -1.99 -16.32
CA PRO A 798 -17.74 -2.67 -16.32
C PRO A 798 -17.60 -3.53 -17.58
N GLU A 799 -16.36 -3.78 -17.99
CA GLU A 799 -16.05 -4.68 -19.10
C GLU A 799 -15.56 -6.02 -18.56
N LYS A 800 -15.77 -7.09 -19.34
CA LYS A 800 -15.21 -8.41 -19.00
C LYS A 800 -13.70 -8.33 -19.07
N LEU A 801 -13.02 -8.70 -18.00
CA LEU A 801 -11.55 -8.70 -17.99
C LEU A 801 -11.04 -9.92 -18.77
N PRO A 802 -9.98 -9.77 -19.59
CA PRO A 802 -9.39 -10.89 -20.30
C PRO A 802 -8.95 -11.99 -19.33
N LYS A 803 -9.18 -13.24 -19.73
CA LYS A 803 -8.74 -14.45 -19.04
C LYS A 803 -7.69 -15.16 -19.91
N MET A 804 -6.81 -15.95 -19.29
CA MET A 804 -5.77 -16.70 -20.02
C MET A 804 -5.95 -18.21 -19.90
N SER A 805 -5.46 -18.92 -20.92
CA SER A 805 -5.22 -20.35 -20.89
C SER A 805 -3.71 -20.60 -20.87
N LEU A 806 -3.27 -21.65 -20.17
CA LEU A 806 -1.86 -22.04 -20.11
C LEU A 806 -1.65 -23.41 -20.72
N ASP A 807 -0.39 -23.72 -21.04
CA ASP A 807 0.01 -25.07 -21.38
C ASP A 807 -0.30 -26.04 -20.24
N THR A 808 -0.53 -27.30 -20.62
CA THR A 808 -0.77 -28.39 -19.66
C THR A 808 0.36 -28.47 -18.64
N VAL A 809 0.00 -28.42 -17.35
CA VAL A 809 0.95 -28.55 -16.25
C VAL A 809 0.94 -29.99 -15.77
N TRP A 810 2.10 -30.64 -15.85
CA TRP A 810 2.31 -31.99 -15.32
C TRP A 810 2.77 -31.92 -13.87
N LEU A 811 2.23 -32.81 -13.05
CA LEU A 811 2.54 -32.91 -11.63
C LEU A 811 3.20 -34.24 -11.34
N GLU A 812 4.16 -34.20 -10.43
CA GLU A 812 4.85 -35.37 -9.91
C GLU A 812 4.26 -35.74 -8.56
N ARG A 813 4.06 -37.04 -8.35
CA ARG A 813 3.67 -37.55 -7.05
C ARG A 813 4.84 -37.43 -6.07
N ARG A 814 4.61 -36.81 -4.92
CA ARG A 814 5.65 -36.53 -3.91
C ARG A 814 5.48 -37.32 -2.60
N GLY A 815 4.33 -37.93 -2.36
CA GLY A 815 4.08 -38.80 -1.21
C GLY A 815 2.62 -38.76 -0.79
N SER A 816 2.31 -39.14 0.44
CA SER A 816 0.93 -39.20 0.98
C SER A 816 0.83 -38.54 2.35
N LEU A 817 -0.32 -37.94 2.67
CA LEU A 817 -0.62 -37.44 4.02
C LEU A 817 -0.53 -38.53 5.10
N ILE A 818 -1.00 -39.74 4.78
CA ILE A 818 -1.14 -40.83 5.75
C ILE A 818 0.11 -41.71 5.82
N SER A 819 1.12 -41.48 4.97
CA SER A 819 2.38 -42.20 5.05
C SER A 819 3.15 -41.85 6.32
N LYS A 820 4.15 -42.65 6.67
CA LYS A 820 5.00 -42.39 7.85
C LYS A 820 5.70 -41.03 7.73
N HIS A 821 6.23 -40.68 6.56
CA HIS A 821 6.84 -39.38 6.33
C HIS A 821 5.80 -38.24 6.34
N GLY A 822 4.65 -38.42 5.67
CA GLY A 822 3.56 -37.46 5.67
C GLY A 822 3.09 -37.09 7.07
N ARG A 823 2.84 -38.10 7.93
CA ARG A 823 2.48 -37.88 9.34
C ARG A 823 3.55 -37.09 10.08
N LYS A 824 4.82 -37.41 9.87
CA LYS A 824 5.93 -36.75 10.56
C LYS A 824 6.04 -35.27 10.18
N MET A 825 5.80 -34.93 8.91
CA MET A 825 6.04 -33.60 8.37
C MET A 825 4.81 -32.69 8.36
N LEU A 826 3.63 -33.26 8.13
CA LEU A 826 2.39 -32.52 7.88
C LEU A 826 1.43 -32.54 9.09
N ALA A 827 1.61 -33.46 10.03
CA ALA A 827 0.76 -33.48 11.22
C ALA A 827 1.15 -32.38 12.20
N LYS A 828 0.16 -31.68 12.72
CA LYS A 828 0.36 -30.70 13.80
C LYS A 828 0.54 -31.39 15.15
N ARG A 829 -0.14 -32.53 15.35
CA ARG A 829 -0.08 -33.33 16.58
C ARG A 829 -0.69 -34.72 16.38
N MET A 830 -0.37 -35.62 17.30
CA MET A 830 -0.94 -36.96 17.41
C MET A 830 -1.46 -37.19 18.84
N VAL A 831 -2.62 -37.81 18.98
CA VAL A 831 -3.29 -38.04 20.28
C VAL A 831 -3.75 -39.50 20.38
N ALA A 832 -3.49 -40.13 21.53
CA ALA A 832 -4.08 -41.42 21.87
C ALA A 832 -5.37 -41.23 22.68
N ALA A 833 -6.43 -41.96 22.33
CA ALA A 833 -7.73 -41.86 23.01
C ALA A 833 -8.43 -43.23 23.07
N PRO A 834 -9.19 -43.54 24.14
CA PRO A 834 -9.92 -44.81 24.22
C PRO A 834 -11.05 -44.91 23.19
N LYS A 835 -11.59 -43.77 22.74
CA LYS A 835 -12.64 -43.62 21.73
C LYS A 835 -12.26 -42.51 20.74
N PRO A 836 -12.86 -42.45 19.54
CA PRO A 836 -12.69 -41.31 18.64
C PRO A 836 -13.11 -40.00 19.33
N VAL A 837 -12.46 -38.89 18.94
CA VAL A 837 -12.80 -37.54 19.43
C VAL A 837 -12.98 -36.57 18.27
N SER A 838 -13.74 -35.49 18.48
CA SER A 838 -14.06 -34.50 17.45
C SER A 838 -12.88 -33.59 17.07
N PHE A 839 -13.03 -32.86 15.96
CA PHE A 839 -12.14 -31.77 15.54
C PHE A 839 -12.02 -30.70 16.62
N GLU A 840 -13.14 -30.32 17.24
CA GLU A 840 -13.21 -29.30 18.28
C GLU A 840 -12.54 -29.78 19.57
N ALA A 841 -12.73 -31.03 19.98
CA ALA A 841 -11.99 -31.61 21.10
C ALA A 841 -10.47 -31.57 20.86
N LEU A 842 -10.08 -31.52 19.58
CA LEU A 842 -8.70 -31.39 19.17
C LEU A 842 -8.24 -29.95 18.86
N ASN A 843 -9.08 -28.93 19.10
CA ASN A 843 -8.82 -27.54 18.73
C ASN A 843 -8.34 -27.39 17.27
N GLN A 844 -8.98 -28.14 16.36
CA GLN A 844 -8.70 -28.11 14.92
C GLN A 844 -9.92 -27.57 14.17
N HIS A 845 -9.72 -26.50 13.41
CA HIS A 845 -10.79 -25.86 12.64
C HIS A 845 -11.27 -26.71 11.47
N SER A 846 -10.33 -27.13 10.62
CA SER A 846 -10.57 -27.62 9.26
C SER A 846 -9.54 -28.69 8.87
N GLY A 847 -9.52 -29.10 7.60
CA GLY A 847 -8.62 -30.14 7.09
C GLY A 847 -9.09 -31.56 7.45
N PHE A 848 -8.16 -32.39 7.92
CA PHE A 848 -8.38 -33.82 8.13
C PHE A 848 -7.96 -34.31 9.51
N LEU A 849 -8.62 -35.36 9.98
CA LEU A 849 -8.19 -36.21 11.09
C LEU A 849 -8.02 -37.64 10.61
N LEU A 850 -6.87 -38.25 10.89
CA LEU A 850 -6.65 -39.67 10.64
C LEU A 850 -6.85 -40.46 11.93
N TYR A 851 -7.89 -41.29 11.99
CA TYR A 851 -8.19 -42.17 13.13
C TYR A 851 -7.67 -43.58 12.86
N GLU A 852 -6.88 -44.12 13.77
CA GLU A 852 -6.24 -45.42 13.58
C GLU A 852 -6.46 -46.33 14.79
N THR A 853 -6.78 -47.60 14.53
CA THR A 853 -6.94 -48.64 15.54
C THR A 853 -6.60 -50.00 14.95
N SER A 854 -6.42 -51.03 15.80
CA SER A 854 -6.32 -52.41 15.34
C SER A 854 -7.70 -53.05 15.15
N LEU A 855 -7.83 -53.85 14.10
CA LEU A 855 -8.96 -54.76 13.92
C LEU A 855 -8.83 -55.94 14.90
N PRO A 856 -9.95 -56.49 15.40
CA PRO A 856 -9.91 -57.63 16.32
C PRO A 856 -9.24 -58.86 15.68
N GLU A 857 -8.47 -59.61 16.47
CA GLU A 857 -7.97 -60.92 16.03
C GLU A 857 -9.12 -61.91 15.84
N GLY A 858 -8.97 -62.83 14.88
CA GLY A 858 -9.94 -63.92 14.66
C GLY A 858 -11.22 -63.51 13.93
N LEU A 859 -11.24 -62.41 13.17
CA LEU A 859 -12.31 -62.11 12.21
C LEU A 859 -12.36 -63.19 11.11
N ASN A 860 -13.41 -63.99 11.11
CA ASN A 860 -13.56 -65.18 10.26
C ASN A 860 -14.89 -65.22 9.48
N ARG A 861 -15.68 -64.13 9.51
CA ARG A 861 -16.86 -63.92 8.65
C ARG A 861 -16.48 -63.05 7.45
N ASP A 862 -16.77 -63.51 6.24
CA ASP A 862 -16.45 -62.80 4.99
C ASP A 862 -17.71 -62.49 4.16
N PRO A 863 -18.04 -61.20 3.91
CA PRO A 863 -17.42 -60.02 4.53
C PRO A 863 -17.91 -59.81 5.98
N TYR A 864 -17.13 -59.10 6.80
CA TYR A 864 -17.59 -58.49 8.04
C TYR A 864 -17.96 -57.02 7.80
N THR A 865 -18.81 -56.43 8.64
CA THR A 865 -19.32 -55.07 8.42
C THR A 865 -18.66 -54.07 9.36
N LEU A 866 -17.92 -53.10 8.80
CA LEU A 866 -17.49 -51.90 9.51
C LEU A 866 -18.65 -50.90 9.55
N THR A 867 -18.96 -50.35 10.72
CA THR A 867 -19.95 -49.28 10.89
C THR A 867 -19.35 -48.11 11.68
N VAL A 868 -19.54 -46.89 11.19
CA VAL A 868 -19.13 -45.64 11.85
C VAL A 868 -20.37 -44.81 12.15
N GLU A 869 -20.72 -44.72 13.42
CA GLU A 869 -21.86 -43.91 13.86
C GLU A 869 -21.50 -42.42 13.93
N HIS A 870 -22.43 -41.56 13.51
CA HIS A 870 -22.29 -40.10 13.55
C HIS A 870 -20.97 -39.61 12.93
N LEU A 871 -20.69 -40.04 11.70
CA LEU A 871 -19.56 -39.55 10.89
C LEU A 871 -19.84 -38.14 10.36
N HIS A 872 -18.95 -37.19 10.66
CA HIS A 872 -19.02 -35.79 10.26
C HIS A 872 -17.68 -35.37 9.59
N ASP A 873 -17.53 -35.35 8.27
CA ASP A 873 -18.58 -35.59 7.26
C ASP A 873 -18.26 -36.74 6.33
N ARG A 874 -16.99 -36.99 5.99
CA ARG A 874 -16.62 -38.02 5.03
C ARG A 874 -15.36 -38.75 5.44
N ALA A 875 -15.37 -40.09 5.38
CA ALA A 875 -14.23 -40.93 5.76
C ALA A 875 -13.75 -41.77 4.58
N TYR A 876 -12.44 -41.76 4.37
CA TYR A 876 -11.74 -42.63 3.45
C TYR A 876 -11.15 -43.80 4.25
N VAL A 877 -11.67 -45.01 4.01
CA VAL A 877 -11.37 -46.20 4.80
C VAL A 877 -10.19 -46.95 4.20
N HIS A 878 -9.20 -47.25 5.03
CA HIS A 878 -8.02 -48.04 4.67
C HIS A 878 -7.79 -49.16 5.67
N VAL A 879 -7.23 -50.26 5.18
CA VAL A 879 -6.69 -51.34 6.00
C VAL A 879 -5.25 -51.58 5.57
N ASP A 880 -4.31 -51.48 6.52
CA ASP A 880 -2.87 -51.55 6.28
C ASP A 880 -2.45 -50.68 5.06
N ASP A 881 -2.85 -49.40 5.08
CA ASP A 881 -2.63 -48.39 4.05
C ASP A 881 -3.29 -48.66 2.68
N VAL A 882 -4.08 -49.73 2.51
CA VAL A 882 -4.83 -50.03 1.27
C VAL A 882 -6.26 -49.50 1.34
N PHE A 883 -6.66 -48.69 0.36
CA PHE A 883 -8.01 -48.11 0.26
C PHE A 883 -9.10 -49.16 0.05
N GLN A 884 -10.16 -49.10 0.86
CA GLN A 884 -11.28 -50.06 0.87
C GLN A 884 -12.62 -49.43 0.46
N GLY A 885 -12.80 -48.12 0.64
CA GLY A 885 -14.05 -47.46 0.32
C GLY A 885 -14.28 -46.15 1.06
N ILE A 886 -15.48 -45.59 0.89
CA ILE A 886 -15.85 -44.27 1.42
C ILE A 886 -17.12 -44.38 2.24
N LEU A 887 -17.12 -43.75 3.41
CA LEU A 887 -18.31 -43.46 4.20
C LEU A 887 -18.60 -41.96 4.09
N SER A 888 -19.87 -41.58 4.06
CA SER A 888 -20.30 -40.22 3.74
C SER A 888 -21.58 -39.85 4.47
N ARG A 889 -21.53 -38.75 5.22
CA ARG A 889 -22.67 -38.11 5.85
C ARG A 889 -23.66 -37.67 4.79
N GLU A 890 -23.22 -36.95 3.76
CA GLU A 890 -24.06 -36.37 2.69
C GLU A 890 -25.01 -37.38 2.03
N THR A 891 -24.51 -38.60 1.77
CA THR A 891 -25.28 -39.68 1.14
C THR A 891 -25.82 -40.71 2.13
N ASN A 892 -25.72 -40.45 3.44
CA ASN A 892 -26.15 -41.33 4.53
C ASN A 892 -25.55 -42.76 4.45
N VAL A 893 -24.26 -42.86 4.12
CA VAL A 893 -23.51 -44.13 4.04
C VAL A 893 -22.59 -44.24 5.24
N SER A 894 -22.97 -45.06 6.22
CA SER A 894 -22.26 -45.22 7.50
C SER A 894 -21.61 -46.59 7.70
N SER A 895 -21.79 -47.53 6.77
CA SER A 895 -21.23 -48.88 6.85
C SER A 895 -20.55 -49.32 5.55
N LEU A 896 -19.49 -50.12 5.67
CA LEU A 896 -18.72 -50.67 4.57
C LEU A 896 -18.43 -52.17 4.84
N PRO A 897 -18.73 -53.08 3.89
CA PRO A 897 -18.30 -54.47 4.00
C PRO A 897 -16.77 -54.58 3.77
N LEU A 898 -16.09 -55.36 4.60
CA LEU A 898 -14.66 -55.63 4.52
C LEU A 898 -14.42 -57.14 4.48
N SER A 899 -13.50 -57.58 3.62
CA SER A 899 -13.15 -58.99 3.50
C SER A 899 -12.20 -59.48 4.59
N VAL A 900 -12.28 -60.77 4.92
CA VAL A 900 -11.34 -61.42 5.84
C VAL A 900 -9.93 -61.43 5.24
N GLY A 901 -8.90 -61.20 6.06
CA GLY A 901 -7.50 -61.27 5.64
C GLY A 901 -6.95 -59.98 5.01
N LEU A 902 -7.71 -58.88 5.02
CA LEU A 902 -7.26 -57.58 4.47
C LEU A 902 -6.09 -56.95 5.24
N GLY A 903 -5.91 -57.28 6.52
CA GLY A 903 -4.87 -56.69 7.34
C GLY A 903 -5.28 -56.54 8.80
N THR A 904 -4.49 -55.79 9.57
CA THR A 904 -4.66 -55.67 11.03
C THR A 904 -4.92 -54.24 11.52
N LYS A 905 -4.55 -53.22 10.74
CA LYS A 905 -4.69 -51.81 11.12
C LYS A 905 -5.80 -51.15 10.31
N LEU A 906 -6.84 -50.67 10.99
CA LEU A 906 -7.89 -49.84 10.41
C LEU A 906 -7.48 -48.36 10.47
N GLN A 907 -7.65 -47.65 9.36
CA GLN A 907 -7.33 -46.23 9.22
C GLN A 907 -8.49 -45.50 8.56
N LEU A 908 -9.03 -44.49 9.24
CA LEU A 908 -10.13 -43.67 8.75
C LEU A 908 -9.61 -42.23 8.60
N LEU A 909 -9.34 -41.80 7.37
CA LEU A 909 -9.03 -40.39 7.09
C LEU A 909 -10.33 -39.63 6.94
N VAL A 910 -10.66 -38.79 7.91
CA VAL A 910 -11.92 -38.05 7.98
C VAL A 910 -11.71 -36.60 7.57
N GLU A 911 -12.48 -36.16 6.59
CA GLU A 911 -12.56 -34.78 6.12
C GLU A 911 -13.71 -34.05 6.81
N SER A 912 -13.44 -32.83 7.29
CA SER A 912 -14.49 -31.84 7.57
C SER A 912 -14.82 -31.12 6.26
N GLN A 913 -16.04 -31.27 5.74
CA GLN A 913 -16.45 -30.67 4.46
C GLN A 913 -16.97 -29.23 4.61
N GLY A 914 -17.31 -28.81 5.82
CA GLY A 914 -17.83 -27.49 6.16
C GLY A 914 -18.92 -27.61 7.24
N ARG A 915 -18.91 -26.78 8.27
CA ARG A 915 -19.95 -26.79 9.32
C ARG A 915 -21.24 -26.21 8.77
N ILE A 916 -22.36 -26.81 9.19
CA ILE A 916 -23.68 -26.30 8.85
C ILE A 916 -23.80 -24.83 9.26
N ASN A 917 -24.24 -24.01 8.32
CA ASN A 917 -24.26 -22.56 8.45
C ASN A 917 -25.67 -22.00 8.71
N TYR A 918 -26.71 -22.82 8.59
CA TYR A 918 -28.12 -22.43 8.78
C TYR A 918 -28.83 -23.33 9.79
N ASN A 919 -29.55 -22.73 10.74
CA ASN A 919 -30.35 -23.36 11.81
C ASN A 919 -29.66 -24.30 12.82
N ILE A 920 -28.51 -24.89 12.49
CA ILE A 920 -27.74 -25.77 13.37
C ILE A 920 -26.39 -25.13 13.68
N PRO A 921 -26.25 -24.41 14.81
CA PRO A 921 -25.04 -23.66 15.10
C PRO A 921 -23.91 -24.52 15.69
N ASN A 922 -24.20 -25.72 16.22
CA ASN A 922 -23.24 -26.57 16.93
C ASN A 922 -22.91 -27.86 16.16
N ASP A 923 -22.48 -27.74 14.91
CA ASP A 923 -22.12 -28.90 14.08
C ASP A 923 -20.67 -29.34 14.33
N PHE A 924 -20.46 -30.16 15.37
CA PHE A 924 -19.16 -30.79 15.65
C PHE A 924 -18.72 -31.69 14.50
N LYS A 925 -17.41 -31.78 14.26
CA LYS A 925 -16.83 -32.56 13.15
C LYS A 925 -15.99 -33.73 13.65
N GLY A 926 -15.77 -34.73 12.81
CA GLY A 926 -15.04 -35.96 13.12
C GLY A 926 -15.94 -37.17 13.29
N ILE A 927 -15.54 -38.13 14.14
CA ILE A 927 -16.37 -39.29 14.48
C ILE A 927 -16.95 -39.03 15.88
N LEU A 928 -18.27 -38.83 15.95
CA LEU A 928 -18.96 -38.48 17.19
C LEU A 928 -19.60 -39.69 17.90
N GLY A 929 -19.76 -40.80 17.18
CA GLY A 929 -20.35 -42.04 17.69
C GLY A 929 -19.34 -43.17 17.86
N SER A 930 -19.83 -44.40 17.98
CA SER A 930 -18.98 -45.58 18.05
C SER A 930 -18.56 -46.07 16.66
N VAL A 931 -17.39 -46.68 16.59
CA VAL A 931 -16.95 -47.43 15.42
C VAL A 931 -16.98 -48.91 15.78
N THR A 932 -17.72 -49.71 15.01
CA THR A 932 -17.93 -51.12 15.30
C THR A 932 -17.61 -52.02 14.12
N VAL A 933 -17.22 -53.26 14.42
CA VAL A 933 -17.15 -54.36 13.45
C VAL A 933 -18.14 -55.44 13.89
N ASP A 934 -19.11 -55.77 13.03
CA ASP A 934 -20.22 -56.69 13.34
C ASP A 934 -20.92 -56.34 14.67
N GLY A 935 -21.06 -55.04 14.97
CA GLY A 935 -21.68 -54.52 16.19
C GLY A 935 -20.78 -54.51 17.43
N LYS A 936 -19.52 -54.94 17.34
CA LYS A 936 -18.55 -54.88 18.44
C LYS A 936 -17.70 -53.59 18.37
N PRO A 937 -17.62 -52.77 19.43
CA PRO A 937 -16.89 -51.50 19.41
C PRO A 937 -15.38 -51.68 19.36
N LEU A 938 -14.72 -50.83 18.56
CA LEU A 938 -13.27 -50.69 18.49
C LEU A 938 -12.79 -49.60 19.46
N ASN A 939 -11.63 -49.84 20.11
CA ASN A 939 -11.06 -48.98 21.14
C ASN A 939 -9.56 -48.78 20.90
N ASN A 940 -8.92 -47.88 21.66
CA ASN A 940 -7.48 -47.58 21.59
C ASN A 940 -7.08 -46.90 20.28
N TRP A 941 -7.63 -45.72 20.05
CA TRP A 941 -7.43 -44.91 18.86
C TRP A 941 -6.18 -44.07 18.95
N THR A 942 -5.43 -44.00 17.85
CA THR A 942 -4.43 -42.96 17.57
C THR A 942 -5.01 -42.00 16.56
N ILE A 943 -4.99 -40.70 16.85
CA ILE A 943 -5.61 -39.66 16.02
C ILE A 943 -4.55 -38.64 15.60
N THR A 944 -4.32 -38.52 14.30
CA THR A 944 -3.34 -37.60 13.72
C THR A 944 -4.04 -36.38 13.11
N CYS A 945 -3.57 -35.19 13.47
CA CYS A 945 -4.20 -33.91 13.14
C CYS A 945 -3.54 -33.24 11.92
N PHE A 946 -4.29 -33.05 10.82
CA PHE A 946 -3.85 -32.37 9.60
C PHE A 946 -4.71 -31.13 9.31
N PRO A 947 -4.46 -30.00 10.01
CA PRO A 947 -5.27 -28.80 9.84
C PRO A 947 -5.10 -28.14 8.48
N LEU A 948 -3.89 -28.21 7.90
CA LEU A 948 -3.52 -27.52 6.66
C LEU A 948 -3.82 -26.00 6.71
N ASP A 949 -3.69 -25.41 7.90
CA ASP A 949 -3.92 -24.00 8.22
C ASP A 949 -2.71 -23.10 7.87
N SER A 950 -1.54 -23.71 7.63
CA SER A 950 -0.31 -23.05 7.20
C SER A 950 0.37 -23.82 6.08
N TYR A 951 0.70 -23.13 5.00
CA TYR A 951 1.43 -23.73 3.87
C TYR A 951 2.87 -24.12 4.24
N GLN A 952 3.43 -23.59 5.34
CA GLN A 952 4.79 -23.90 5.77
C GLN A 952 5.03 -25.40 5.99
N TYR A 953 4.03 -26.13 6.51
CA TYR A 953 4.14 -27.58 6.68
C TYR A 953 4.28 -28.29 5.33
N MET A 954 3.54 -27.83 4.32
CA MET A 954 3.59 -28.37 2.96
C MET A 954 4.92 -28.04 2.28
N GLU A 955 5.40 -26.80 2.42
CA GLU A 955 6.71 -26.38 1.90
C GLU A 955 7.85 -27.20 2.52
N ASN A 956 7.82 -27.40 3.84
CA ASN A 956 8.81 -28.23 4.54
C ASN A 956 8.79 -29.69 4.06
N PHE A 957 7.59 -30.24 3.84
CA PHE A 957 7.42 -31.58 3.26
C PHE A 957 8.06 -31.66 1.87
N LEU A 958 7.79 -30.69 0.99
CA LEU A 958 8.32 -30.68 -0.38
C LEU A 958 9.85 -30.51 -0.44
N ASN A 959 10.42 -29.71 0.46
CA ASN A 959 11.87 -29.42 0.48
C ASN A 959 12.73 -30.57 1.03
N GLN A 960 12.17 -31.46 1.85
CA GLN A 960 12.93 -32.54 2.52
C GLN A 960 12.88 -33.89 1.78
N LEU A 961 12.33 -33.94 0.57
CA LEU A 961 12.12 -35.15 -0.23
C LEU A 961 13.40 -35.86 -0.75
N SER A 962 14.59 -35.41 -0.35
CA SER A 962 15.87 -36.04 -0.76
C SER A 962 16.04 -37.51 -0.33
N ASN A 963 15.17 -38.04 0.54
CA ASN A 963 15.15 -39.45 0.96
C ASN A 963 13.70 -39.97 1.19
N ALA A 964 12.80 -39.83 0.21
CA ALA A 964 11.50 -40.52 0.30
C ALA A 964 11.74 -42.04 0.30
N GLU A 965 11.34 -42.74 1.37
CA GLU A 965 11.39 -44.21 1.44
C GLU A 965 10.35 -44.77 0.45
N ASP A 966 10.61 -45.92 -0.21
CA ASP A 966 9.67 -46.55 -1.17
C ASP A 966 8.24 -46.73 -0.59
N ASP A 967 8.10 -46.81 0.74
CA ASP A 967 6.83 -46.86 1.48
C ASP A 967 5.92 -45.62 1.27
N ASP A 968 6.49 -44.44 1.03
CA ASP A 968 5.73 -43.19 0.80
C ASP A 968 5.06 -43.16 -0.59
N LEU A 969 5.51 -44.02 -1.51
CA LEU A 969 4.96 -44.21 -2.86
C LEU A 969 4.01 -45.42 -2.96
N SER A 970 3.66 -46.07 -1.84
CA SER A 970 2.60 -47.10 -1.79
C SER A 970 1.21 -46.55 -2.15
N ASP A 971 0.24 -47.39 -2.51
CA ASP A 971 -1.13 -46.99 -2.91
C ASP A 971 -1.99 -46.39 -1.75
N ALA A 972 -1.35 -45.80 -0.73
CA ALA A 972 -1.96 -45.05 0.36
C ALA A 972 -2.93 -43.94 -0.15
N ALA A 973 -3.88 -43.45 0.64
CA ALA A 973 -4.71 -42.31 0.22
C ALA A 973 -4.10 -40.94 0.53
N ALA A 974 -4.77 -39.90 0.05
CA ALA A 974 -4.38 -38.50 0.21
C ALA A 974 -2.97 -38.25 -0.33
N GLN A 975 -2.81 -38.58 -1.60
CA GLN A 975 -1.58 -38.42 -2.35
C GLN A 975 -1.34 -36.96 -2.68
N ILE A 976 -0.10 -36.53 -2.50
CA ILE A 976 0.38 -35.17 -2.70
C ILE A 976 1.11 -35.14 -4.04
N TYR A 977 0.68 -34.23 -4.90
CA TYR A 977 1.24 -33.99 -6.21
C TYR A 977 1.78 -32.56 -6.27
N TYR A 978 2.92 -32.39 -6.94
CA TYR A 978 3.61 -31.12 -7.06
C TYR A 978 4.01 -30.87 -8.51
N GLY A 979 3.76 -29.66 -9.00
CA GLY A 979 4.19 -29.23 -10.34
C GLY A 979 4.65 -27.79 -10.34
N THR A 980 5.36 -27.41 -11.40
CA THR A 980 5.79 -26.04 -11.63
C THR A 980 5.41 -25.62 -13.03
N PHE A 981 5.01 -24.36 -13.20
CA PHE A 981 4.73 -23.79 -14.51
C PHE A 981 5.28 -22.36 -14.62
N MET A 982 5.59 -21.96 -15.85
CA MET A 982 6.25 -20.69 -16.13
C MET A 982 5.27 -19.72 -16.79
N LEU A 983 5.24 -18.48 -16.28
CA LEU A 983 4.53 -17.38 -16.91
C LEU A 983 5.55 -16.39 -17.49
N SER A 984 5.64 -16.33 -18.81
CA SER A 984 6.58 -15.47 -19.55
C SER A 984 6.01 -14.11 -19.94
N ASN A 985 4.68 -13.98 -20.01
CA ASN A 985 4.02 -12.75 -20.40
C ASN A 985 4.22 -11.63 -19.36
N GLU A 986 4.40 -10.40 -19.83
CA GLU A 986 4.47 -9.21 -18.96
C GLU A 986 3.14 -8.96 -18.23
N THR A 987 2.02 -9.26 -18.88
CA THR A 987 0.68 -9.12 -18.30
C THR A 987 0.12 -10.49 -17.91
N ILE A 988 -0.22 -10.64 -16.64
CA ILE A 988 -0.87 -11.84 -16.09
C ILE A 988 -2.37 -11.58 -15.98
N TYR A 989 -3.15 -12.52 -16.51
CA TYR A 989 -4.62 -12.50 -16.46
C TYR A 989 -5.14 -13.56 -15.50
N ASP A 990 -6.39 -13.40 -15.08
CA ASP A 990 -7.09 -14.45 -14.34
C ASP A 990 -7.24 -15.70 -15.20
N THR A 991 -7.36 -16.87 -14.57
CA THR A 991 -7.54 -18.15 -15.25
C THR A 991 -8.37 -19.10 -14.39
N TYR A 992 -8.68 -20.29 -14.92
CA TYR A 992 -9.43 -21.32 -14.22
C TYR A 992 -8.65 -22.63 -14.25
N LEU A 993 -8.35 -23.18 -13.07
CA LEU A 993 -7.76 -24.51 -12.96
C LEU A 993 -8.82 -25.55 -13.34
N TYR A 994 -8.50 -26.42 -14.29
CA TYR A 994 -9.35 -27.49 -14.80
C TYR A 994 -8.75 -28.87 -14.45
N PRO A 995 -9.22 -29.50 -13.35
CA PRO A 995 -8.71 -30.78 -12.87
C PRO A 995 -9.56 -31.98 -13.34
N SER A 996 -9.92 -32.08 -14.62
CA SER A 996 -10.87 -33.11 -15.11
C SER A 996 -10.46 -34.57 -14.86
N GLU A 997 -9.16 -34.86 -14.87
CA GLU A 997 -8.64 -36.21 -14.61
C GLU A 997 -8.68 -36.61 -13.13
N TRP A 998 -9.02 -35.69 -12.24
CA TRP A 998 -8.88 -35.87 -10.80
C TRP A 998 -10.16 -36.43 -10.15
N GLY A 999 -10.06 -36.81 -8.88
CA GLY A 999 -11.16 -37.36 -8.10
C GLY A 999 -11.78 -36.29 -7.20
N LYS A 1000 -11.28 -36.20 -5.98
CA LYS A 1000 -11.64 -35.15 -5.01
C LYS A 1000 -10.40 -34.74 -4.25
N GLY A 1001 -10.22 -33.44 -4.06
CA GLY A 1001 -9.00 -32.94 -3.47
C GLY A 1001 -9.00 -31.48 -3.05
N LEU A 1002 -7.79 -31.02 -2.73
CA LEU A 1002 -7.44 -29.63 -2.44
C LEU A 1002 -6.35 -29.17 -3.38
N VAL A 1003 -6.31 -27.87 -3.67
CA VAL A 1003 -5.24 -27.29 -4.49
C VAL A 1003 -4.70 -25.99 -3.91
N PHE A 1004 -3.37 -25.88 -3.95
CA PHE A 1004 -2.62 -24.70 -3.59
C PHE A 1004 -1.84 -24.18 -4.80
N ILE A 1005 -1.84 -22.88 -5.02
CA ILE A 1005 -0.98 -22.22 -6.01
C ILE A 1005 -0.16 -21.16 -5.28
N ASN A 1006 1.17 -21.23 -5.41
CA ASN A 1006 2.11 -20.35 -4.70
C ASN A 1006 1.82 -20.20 -3.20
N GLY A 1007 1.39 -21.30 -2.58
CA GLY A 1007 1.03 -21.35 -1.15
C GLY A 1007 -0.37 -20.85 -0.80
N PHE A 1008 -1.12 -20.28 -1.75
CA PHE A 1008 -2.50 -19.88 -1.53
C PHE A 1008 -3.45 -21.07 -1.73
N ASN A 1009 -4.30 -21.36 -0.74
CA ASN A 1009 -5.28 -22.43 -0.79
C ASN A 1009 -6.52 -21.99 -1.59
N LEU A 1010 -6.65 -22.47 -2.83
CA LEU A 1010 -7.80 -22.13 -3.67
C LEU A 1010 -9.11 -22.79 -3.19
N GLY A 1011 -9.01 -23.88 -2.44
CA GLY A 1011 -10.16 -24.62 -1.92
C GLY A 1011 -10.28 -26.02 -2.50
N ARG A 1012 -11.52 -26.55 -2.50
CA ARG A 1012 -11.83 -27.94 -2.81
C ARG A 1012 -12.17 -28.11 -4.29
N TYR A 1013 -11.72 -29.21 -4.90
CA TYR A 1013 -12.16 -29.64 -6.23
C TYR A 1013 -12.89 -30.99 -6.13
N TRP A 1014 -13.93 -31.19 -6.94
CA TRP A 1014 -14.63 -32.47 -7.03
C TRP A 1014 -15.33 -32.69 -8.38
N PRO A 1015 -14.56 -32.79 -9.49
CA PRO A 1015 -15.09 -32.92 -10.84
C PRO A 1015 -15.95 -34.18 -11.05
N LEU A 1016 -15.74 -35.24 -10.26
CA LEU A 1016 -16.57 -36.45 -10.32
C LEU A 1016 -18.00 -36.25 -9.83
N ALA A 1017 -18.21 -35.31 -8.88
CA ALA A 1017 -19.53 -35.02 -8.32
C ALA A 1017 -20.18 -33.82 -9.04
N GLY A 1018 -19.39 -32.78 -9.35
CA GLY A 1018 -19.93 -31.52 -9.83
C GLY A 1018 -20.86 -30.84 -8.80
N PRO A 1019 -21.53 -29.75 -9.18
CA PRO A 1019 -21.56 -29.22 -10.54
C PRO A 1019 -20.30 -28.41 -10.87
N GLN A 1020 -19.60 -27.85 -9.88
CA GLN A 1020 -18.35 -27.13 -10.12
C GLN A 1020 -17.25 -28.07 -10.61
N ILE A 1021 -16.66 -27.76 -11.75
CA ILE A 1021 -15.52 -28.51 -12.30
C ILE A 1021 -14.24 -27.72 -12.20
N THR A 1022 -14.27 -26.44 -12.57
CA THR A 1022 -13.10 -25.54 -12.52
C THR A 1022 -13.02 -24.75 -11.21
N LEU A 1023 -11.80 -24.34 -10.84
CA LEU A 1023 -11.57 -23.40 -9.74
C LEU A 1023 -11.03 -22.08 -10.27
N TYR A 1024 -11.58 -20.96 -9.82
CA TYR A 1024 -11.09 -19.62 -10.15
C TYR A 1024 -9.67 -19.41 -9.59
N VAL A 1025 -8.78 -18.89 -10.44
CA VAL A 1025 -7.39 -18.56 -10.09
C VAL A 1025 -7.20 -17.06 -10.34
N PRO A 1026 -7.20 -16.22 -9.29
CA PRO A 1026 -6.99 -14.80 -9.45
C PRO A 1026 -5.54 -14.51 -9.86
N ARG A 1027 -5.33 -13.60 -10.80
CA ARG A 1027 -3.99 -13.20 -11.26
C ARG A 1027 -3.07 -12.73 -10.14
N HIS A 1028 -3.65 -12.22 -9.04
CA HIS A 1028 -2.92 -11.63 -7.92
C HIS A 1028 -2.16 -12.66 -7.06
N ILE A 1029 -2.47 -13.96 -7.18
CA ILE A 1029 -1.68 -15.03 -6.53
C ILE A 1029 -0.63 -15.64 -7.47
N LEU A 1030 -0.59 -15.19 -8.73
CA LEU A 1030 0.37 -15.62 -9.74
C LEU A 1030 1.51 -14.61 -9.84
N THR A 1031 2.71 -15.08 -10.18
CA THR A 1031 3.90 -14.26 -10.36
C THR A 1031 4.49 -14.46 -11.74
N LYS A 1032 5.12 -13.42 -12.29
CA LYS A 1032 5.94 -13.57 -13.50
C LYS A 1032 7.10 -14.52 -13.20
N GLY A 1033 7.38 -15.43 -14.12
CA GLY A 1033 8.36 -16.49 -13.91
C GLY A 1033 7.73 -17.76 -13.34
N SER A 1034 8.40 -18.37 -12.36
CA SER A 1034 8.03 -19.69 -11.85
C SER A 1034 6.87 -19.62 -10.86
N ASN A 1035 5.88 -20.50 -11.06
CA ASN A 1035 4.73 -20.69 -10.19
C ASN A 1035 4.66 -22.18 -9.81
N HIS A 1036 4.16 -22.44 -8.60
CA HIS A 1036 4.13 -23.78 -8.02
C HIS A 1036 2.68 -24.18 -7.73
N ILE A 1037 2.34 -25.43 -8.05
CA ILE A 1037 1.04 -26.01 -7.75
C ILE A 1037 1.21 -27.26 -6.89
N VAL A 1038 0.40 -27.36 -5.84
CA VAL A 1038 0.29 -28.55 -4.99
C VAL A 1038 -1.14 -29.04 -5.02
N MET A 1039 -1.36 -30.32 -5.30
CA MET A 1039 -2.67 -30.96 -5.24
C MET A 1039 -2.65 -32.12 -4.25
N ILE A 1040 -3.67 -32.20 -3.41
CA ILE A 1040 -3.88 -33.34 -2.50
C ILE A 1040 -5.10 -34.11 -3.00
N GLU A 1041 -4.88 -35.29 -3.57
CA GLU A 1041 -5.93 -36.18 -4.10
C GLU A 1041 -6.18 -37.33 -3.14
N TYR A 1042 -7.43 -37.49 -2.70
CA TYR A 1042 -7.78 -38.48 -1.68
C TYR A 1042 -8.92 -39.41 -2.07
N GLN A 1043 -9.47 -39.35 -3.28
CA GLN A 1043 -10.55 -40.23 -3.71
C GLN A 1043 -10.10 -41.35 -4.65
N LYS A 1044 -9.22 -41.08 -5.63
CA LYS A 1044 -8.81 -42.10 -6.61
C LYS A 1044 -7.33 -42.03 -6.96
N LYS A 1045 -6.81 -43.12 -7.51
CA LYS A 1045 -5.47 -43.17 -8.08
C LYS A 1045 -5.42 -42.41 -9.41
N ILE A 1046 -4.44 -41.53 -9.56
CA ILE A 1046 -4.25 -40.72 -10.77
C ILE A 1046 -3.24 -41.39 -11.69
N GLN A 1047 -3.70 -41.76 -12.89
CA GLN A 1047 -2.86 -42.37 -13.93
C GLN A 1047 -2.08 -41.31 -14.71
N TYR A 1048 -2.71 -40.17 -15.01
CA TYR A 1048 -2.13 -39.06 -15.76
C TYR A 1048 -2.19 -37.79 -14.91
N PRO A 1049 -1.16 -37.49 -14.10
CA PRO A 1049 -1.18 -36.39 -13.16
C PRO A 1049 -0.90 -35.06 -13.88
N TYR A 1050 -1.90 -34.54 -14.59
CA TYR A 1050 -1.83 -33.21 -15.20
C TYR A 1050 -3.06 -32.38 -14.85
N VAL A 1051 -2.92 -31.06 -14.99
CA VAL A 1051 -4.02 -30.11 -14.97
C VAL A 1051 -3.89 -29.16 -16.15
N GLN A 1052 -5.00 -28.54 -16.52
CA GLN A 1052 -5.02 -27.46 -17.49
C GLN A 1052 -5.46 -26.17 -16.81
N PHE A 1053 -5.06 -25.05 -17.40
CA PHE A 1053 -5.59 -23.73 -17.05
C PHE A 1053 -6.32 -23.20 -18.27
N ILE A 1054 -7.59 -22.86 -18.10
CA ILE A 1054 -8.48 -22.44 -19.18
C ILE A 1054 -9.07 -21.06 -18.91
N ASP A 1055 -9.61 -20.42 -19.94
CA ASP A 1055 -10.07 -19.03 -19.91
C ASP A 1055 -11.55 -18.85 -19.49
N LYS A 1056 -12.26 -19.94 -19.19
CA LYS A 1056 -13.68 -19.93 -18.82
C LYS A 1056 -13.99 -20.93 -17.70
N PRO A 1057 -14.93 -20.59 -16.80
CA PRO A 1057 -15.38 -21.54 -15.81
C PRO A 1057 -16.25 -22.64 -16.45
N ILE A 1058 -16.23 -23.83 -15.85
CA ILE A 1058 -17.09 -24.96 -16.20
C ILE A 1058 -17.88 -25.37 -14.96
N PHE A 1059 -19.20 -25.29 -15.11
CA PHE A 1059 -20.20 -25.83 -14.20
C PHE A 1059 -21.07 -26.82 -14.98
N ASN A 1060 -21.34 -27.98 -14.40
CA ASN A 1060 -22.17 -29.04 -14.99
C ASN A 1060 -23.65 -28.91 -14.60
#